data_AF-A0A329B9M8-F1
#
_entry.id   AF-A0A329B9M8-F1
#
_cell.length_a   1.000
_cell.length_b   1.000
_cell.length_c   1.000
_cell.angle_alpha   90.00
_cell.angle_beta   90.00
_cell.angle_gamma   90.00
#
_symmetry.space_group_name_H-M   'P 1'
#
loop_
_entity.id
_entity.type
_entity.pdbx_description
1 polymer ?
#
loop_
_entity_poly.entity_id
_entity_poly.type
_entity_poly.pdbx_seq_one_letter_code
_entity_poly.pdbx_strand_id
1 'polypeptide(L)'
;MSNSKTDLLSALDGKSITLGWNAVVVYNRDRINALFAQQFAQKTAAGNNLVVPDQEIPDNHSSSASDIYLSVSDLALGPPLLSFANADLDTSTAALTMQFLSGYFFSIAESETAPSTISRYDGVLPDSNFNLTATLDLSKTEGDISSSGDVYLDLSQASAADISVNLVEGQSNITQLSTYFQQLFNQASDEQKRYPLGSLQNIDSSNPLNPTQFALRTQPAPTASANISDKSYGDGAVVLFIQTAANTSGTTGSLPSSGSGYPYLIPDDTDSAGNALYSGAVIVESATLFDSIIRPAYLSQIGSDDVVLNTKLLDNGTASPASYLMAATGHVRGGTLDMSWEFYEEQPYPAPTAHVIVTVHTSDTNKNLQPVLLDITGMTVVPSAQSIKLSWSGQFDQFIYQLHHQLSPNDFQDITNQSMRISYPLTSTSTPSVDPDSNIVKITNSRSSTDITLGGYPWCNEIDDAEYRDQITQDLSGDTYSAIEKLASLQVPDIDVFTLSNMLFPNDNALQLSDASVPGDMALFGQINPSATTCLLSPLQATVVASNPAQSALVNDTQVFTLTGPAGATISWSLSNNADVCTDDRIEGREDGISATYKAPDISLLSSASFQEVITAVAVVDNADGTTSTYTASAVAIVSANPININPCFAYAVSGSSAPITFTASVVNKSAEDAGQPAWGGATDTTPDSAPPGIYTASYTPTLSTGAYGLETVTFSIGSVSATASVLVVKPGLYPTLHVGAGTWHAGDTDPDEVVAGNLTPLAPGASRQLAAIQTNMMTGESTDIASTPGCTCSILGAPVPDDGSLGSLSATGLYTAPALAKTTCVAIMFMTTSGSDFGYTVIPLLPGKTAA
;
A
#
# COMPACT_ATOMS: atom_id res chain seq x y z
N MET A 1 -15.92 -14.44 -9.56
CA MET A 1 -15.41 -14.48 -10.95
C MET A 1 -13.90 -14.46 -10.84
N SER A 2 -13.18 -15.30 -11.58
CA SER A 2 -11.70 -15.27 -11.60
C SER A 2 -11.23 -14.09 -12.47
N ASN A 3 -10.09 -13.49 -12.13
CA ASN A 3 -9.43 -12.41 -12.87
C ASN A 3 -8.03 -12.86 -13.31
N SER A 4 -7.94 -13.99 -14.02
CA SER A 4 -6.64 -14.57 -14.37
C SER A 4 -5.91 -13.73 -15.42
N LYS A 5 -4.58 -13.85 -15.49
CA LYS A 5 -3.75 -13.17 -16.50
C LYS A 5 -4.23 -13.51 -17.91
N THR A 6 -4.62 -14.75 -18.15
CA THR A 6 -5.10 -15.22 -19.45
C THR A 6 -6.42 -14.55 -19.83
N ASP A 7 -7.36 -14.44 -18.88
CA ASP A 7 -8.65 -13.77 -19.10
C ASP A 7 -8.44 -12.27 -19.36
N LEU A 8 -7.55 -11.64 -18.59
CA LEU A 8 -7.21 -10.23 -18.74
C LEU A 8 -6.57 -9.93 -20.10
N LEU A 9 -5.54 -10.69 -20.50
CA LEU A 9 -4.90 -10.52 -21.81
C LEU A 9 -5.89 -10.71 -22.96
N SER A 10 -6.83 -11.65 -22.83
CA SER A 10 -7.91 -11.87 -23.81
C SER A 10 -8.88 -10.68 -23.86
N ALA A 11 -9.17 -10.05 -22.72
CA ALA A 11 -10.02 -8.86 -22.66
C ALA A 11 -9.37 -7.63 -23.31
N LEU A 12 -8.04 -7.53 -23.24
CA LEU A 12 -7.20 -6.46 -23.80
C LEU A 12 -6.87 -6.63 -25.29
N ASP A 13 -7.10 -7.81 -25.88
CA ASP A 13 -6.70 -8.12 -27.24
C ASP A 13 -7.26 -7.11 -28.27
N GLY A 14 -6.35 -6.50 -29.03
CA GLY A 14 -6.62 -5.48 -30.03
C GLY A 14 -7.18 -4.15 -29.51
N LYS A 15 -7.25 -3.94 -28.19
CA LYS A 15 -7.84 -2.74 -27.58
C LYS A 15 -6.79 -1.88 -26.88
N SER A 16 -7.10 -0.60 -26.78
CA SER A 16 -6.44 0.31 -25.86
C SER A 16 -7.38 0.65 -24.70
N ILE A 17 -6.89 0.47 -23.46
CA ILE A 17 -7.64 0.70 -22.22
C ILE A 17 -7.10 1.89 -21.43
N THR A 18 -6.10 2.60 -21.94
CA THR A 18 -5.52 3.74 -21.23
C THR A 18 -6.36 5.01 -21.31
N LEU A 19 -7.47 5.02 -22.07
CA LEU A 19 -8.43 6.14 -22.15
C LEU A 19 -7.78 7.50 -22.54
N GLY A 20 -6.77 7.47 -23.41
CA GLY A 20 -6.02 8.66 -23.83
C GLY A 20 -4.93 9.11 -22.87
N TRP A 21 -4.65 8.32 -21.84
CA TRP A 21 -3.41 8.40 -21.05
C TRP A 21 -2.31 7.57 -21.72
N ASN A 22 -1.04 7.91 -21.49
CA ASN A 22 0.08 7.16 -22.08
C ASN A 22 0.41 5.89 -21.28
N ALA A 23 0.12 5.90 -19.97
CA ALA A 23 0.28 4.74 -19.13
C ALA A 23 -0.77 4.65 -18.02
N VAL A 24 -1.01 3.44 -17.54
CA VAL A 24 -1.79 3.15 -16.33
C VAL A 24 -0.97 2.27 -15.41
N VAL A 25 -0.93 2.59 -14.12
CA VAL A 25 -0.22 1.79 -13.11
C VAL A 25 -1.19 1.43 -11.99
N VAL A 26 -1.20 0.18 -11.54
CA VAL A 26 -2.09 -0.29 -10.48
C VAL A 26 -1.35 -1.01 -9.36
N TYR A 27 -1.85 -0.88 -8.13
CA TYR A 27 -1.28 -1.52 -6.95
C TYR A 27 -2.36 -1.98 -5.98
N ASN A 28 -2.20 -3.18 -5.42
CA ASN A 28 -3.19 -3.75 -4.52
C ASN A 28 -3.13 -3.19 -3.08
N ARG A 29 -4.25 -3.36 -2.36
CA ARG A 29 -4.40 -2.99 -0.95
C ARG A 29 -3.31 -3.55 -0.04
N ASP A 30 -3.06 -4.85 -0.12
CA ASP A 30 -2.21 -5.54 0.86
C ASP A 30 -0.78 -5.00 0.86
N ARG A 31 -0.25 -4.66 -0.32
CA ARG A 31 1.09 -4.08 -0.42
C ARG A 31 1.13 -2.62 0.02
N ILE A 32 0.09 -1.84 -0.26
CA ILE A 32 -0.04 -0.47 0.26
C ILE A 32 -0.07 -0.49 1.80
N ASN A 33 -0.87 -1.37 2.40
CA ASN A 33 -0.95 -1.48 3.86
C ASN A 33 0.36 -2.03 4.47
N ALA A 34 1.05 -2.95 3.80
CA ALA A 34 2.36 -3.43 4.24
C ALA A 34 3.41 -2.29 4.24
N LEU A 35 3.41 -1.45 3.20
CA LEU A 35 4.25 -0.25 3.14
C LEU A 35 3.94 0.70 4.31
N PHE A 36 2.66 0.97 4.58
CA PHE A 36 2.27 1.85 5.68
C PHE A 36 2.64 1.30 7.05
N ALA A 37 2.53 -0.02 7.25
CA ALA A 37 3.00 -0.67 8.47
C ALA A 37 4.53 -0.52 8.64
N GLN A 38 5.31 -0.68 7.57
CA GLN A 38 6.76 -0.47 7.62
C GLN A 38 7.12 0.99 7.93
N GLN A 39 6.47 1.95 7.28
CA GLN A 39 6.67 3.37 7.56
C GLN A 39 6.28 3.72 9.00
N PHE A 40 5.17 3.17 9.50
CA PHE A 40 4.75 3.34 10.89
C PHE A 40 5.81 2.80 11.87
N ALA A 41 6.35 1.60 11.62
CA ALA A 41 7.41 1.05 12.46
C ALA A 41 8.68 1.92 12.45
N GLN A 42 9.06 2.48 11.27
CA GLN A 42 10.18 3.41 11.15
C GLN A 42 9.94 4.72 11.92
N LYS A 43 8.73 5.31 11.80
CA LYS A 43 8.32 6.49 12.57
C LYS A 43 8.33 6.20 14.07
N THR A 44 7.91 5.01 14.48
CA THR A 44 7.91 4.56 15.89
C THR A 44 9.33 4.52 16.44
N ALA A 45 10.26 3.86 15.73
CA ALA A 45 11.65 3.77 16.11
C ALA A 45 12.35 5.15 16.14
N ALA A 46 11.91 6.08 15.30
CA ALA A 46 12.42 7.46 15.27
C ALA A 46 11.74 8.40 16.29
N GLY A 47 10.73 7.93 17.05
CA GLY A 47 9.95 8.78 17.95
C GLY A 47 9.11 9.85 17.23
N ASN A 48 8.76 9.62 15.97
CA ASN A 48 8.09 10.57 15.08
C ASN A 48 6.69 10.11 14.65
N ASN A 49 6.02 9.31 15.48
CA ASN A 49 4.62 8.96 15.27
C ASN A 49 3.71 10.17 15.50
N LEU A 50 2.48 10.08 14.98
CA LEU A 50 1.42 11.00 15.37
C LEU A 50 1.16 10.83 16.87
N VAL A 51 1.31 11.92 17.61
CA VAL A 51 1.09 11.96 19.07
C VAL A 51 -0.34 12.44 19.32
N VAL A 52 -1.10 11.71 20.14
CA VAL A 52 -2.34 12.23 20.74
C VAL A 52 -1.97 12.86 22.08
N PRO A 53 -2.12 14.19 22.27
CA PRO A 53 -1.79 14.83 23.53
C PRO A 53 -2.62 14.29 24.70
N ASP A 54 -1.98 14.19 25.86
CA ASP A 54 -2.63 13.96 27.16
C ASP A 54 -3.40 15.20 27.57
N GLN A 55 -4.72 15.17 27.41
CA GLN A 55 -5.57 16.32 27.69
C GLN A 55 -7.03 15.94 27.80
N GLU A 56 -7.81 16.88 28.29
CA GLU A 56 -9.24 16.94 28.05
C GLU A 56 -9.52 17.28 26.58
N ILE A 57 -10.44 16.56 25.95
CA ILE A 57 -10.85 16.81 24.57
C ILE A 57 -11.74 18.07 24.56
N PRO A 58 -11.32 19.18 23.89
CA PRO A 58 -12.00 20.48 23.96
C PRO A 58 -13.43 20.49 23.38
N ASP A 59 -14.21 21.54 23.72
CA ASP A 59 -15.57 21.83 23.22
C ASP A 59 -16.63 20.74 23.52
N ASN A 60 -16.47 20.06 24.65
CA ASN A 60 -17.40 19.04 25.15
C ASN A 60 -18.21 19.44 26.40
N HIS A 61 -18.30 20.74 26.67
CA HIS A 61 -19.26 21.26 27.65
C HIS A 61 -20.46 21.82 26.89
N SER A 62 -21.64 21.19 26.96
CA SER A 62 -22.88 21.87 26.59
C SER A 62 -23.72 22.12 27.85
N SER A 63 -24.20 23.34 27.98
CA SER A 63 -24.96 23.80 29.14
C SER A 63 -26.41 23.31 29.13
N SER A 64 -26.73 22.13 28.55
CA SER A 64 -28.14 21.79 28.26
C SER A 64 -28.59 20.33 28.52
N ALA A 65 -27.72 19.33 28.69
CA ALA A 65 -28.11 17.99 29.17
C ALA A 65 -26.90 17.04 29.30
N SER A 66 -26.66 16.48 30.49
CA SER A 66 -25.85 15.27 30.76
C SER A 66 -24.73 14.99 29.74
N ASP A 67 -23.84 15.94 29.55
CA ASP A 67 -22.73 15.78 28.62
C ASP A 67 -21.63 14.94 29.28
N ILE A 68 -21.02 14.10 28.47
CA ILE A 68 -19.87 13.28 28.85
C ILE A 68 -18.68 13.83 28.07
N TYR A 69 -17.71 14.40 28.79
CA TYR A 69 -16.43 14.71 28.18
C TYR A 69 -15.35 13.70 28.47
N LEU A 70 -14.36 13.68 27.58
CA LEU A 70 -13.29 12.71 27.56
C LEU A 70 -11.98 13.35 27.98
N SER A 71 -11.40 12.81 29.04
CA SER A 71 -9.97 12.98 29.31
C SER A 71 -9.23 11.77 28.77
N VAL A 72 -8.21 12.00 27.95
CA VAL A 72 -7.39 10.93 27.35
C VAL A 72 -5.95 11.03 27.86
N SER A 73 -5.31 9.88 28.04
CA SER A 73 -3.88 9.81 28.41
C SER A 73 -3.22 8.60 27.75
N ASP A 74 -1.99 8.76 27.29
CA ASP A 74 -1.16 7.75 26.62
C ASP A 74 -1.83 7.10 25.39
N LEU A 75 -2.75 7.81 24.74
CA LEU A 75 -3.49 7.29 23.59
C LEU A 75 -2.59 7.23 22.36
N ALA A 76 -2.41 6.04 21.78
CA ALA A 76 -1.58 5.85 20.59
C ALA A 76 -2.38 5.24 19.44
N LEU A 77 -2.28 5.84 18.26
CA LEU A 77 -2.82 5.29 17.02
C LEU A 77 -1.83 4.32 16.38
N GLY A 78 -2.35 3.28 15.74
CA GLY A 78 -1.60 2.31 14.95
C GLY A 78 -1.41 2.75 13.49
N PRO A 79 -0.86 1.86 12.64
CA PRO A 79 -0.65 2.17 11.24
C PRO A 79 -1.99 2.39 10.51
N PRO A 80 -2.02 3.26 9.48
CA PRO A 80 -3.19 3.41 8.64
C PRO A 80 -3.41 2.15 7.79
N LEU A 81 -4.64 1.64 7.81
CA LEU A 81 -5.08 0.53 6.98
C LEU A 81 -6.13 1.02 5.99
N LEU A 82 -5.83 0.95 4.70
CA LEU A 82 -6.79 1.23 3.65
C LEU A 82 -7.63 0.02 3.31
N SER A 83 -8.88 0.29 2.93
CA SER A 83 -9.85 -0.66 2.40
C SER A 83 -10.58 -0.01 1.23
N PHE A 84 -10.81 -0.78 0.18
CA PHE A 84 -11.52 -0.36 -1.04
C PHE A 84 -12.95 -0.89 -1.09
N ALA A 85 -13.53 -1.26 0.07
CA ALA A 85 -14.88 -1.79 0.17
C ALA A 85 -15.96 -0.84 -0.41
N ASN A 86 -15.69 0.46 -0.38
CA ASN A 86 -16.59 1.52 -0.90
C ASN A 86 -16.08 2.14 -2.22
N ALA A 87 -15.02 1.60 -2.82
CA ALA A 87 -14.46 2.13 -4.05
C ALA A 87 -15.35 1.80 -5.27
N ASP A 88 -15.39 2.68 -6.26
CA ASP A 88 -16.28 2.55 -7.41
C ASP A 88 -15.73 3.08 -8.75
N LEU A 89 -14.47 3.54 -8.79
CA LEU A 89 -13.83 4.29 -9.90
C LEU A 89 -14.35 5.70 -10.17
N ASP A 90 -15.46 6.15 -9.59
CA ASP A 90 -15.94 7.54 -9.77
C ASP A 90 -15.07 8.51 -8.97
N THR A 91 -14.63 8.06 -7.80
CA THR A 91 -13.82 8.85 -6.89
C THR A 91 -12.47 8.19 -6.61
N SER A 92 -11.60 8.94 -5.96
CA SER A 92 -10.29 8.48 -5.49
C SER A 92 -10.33 8.16 -4.00
N THR A 93 -11.47 7.66 -3.50
CA THR A 93 -11.69 7.52 -2.07
C THR A 93 -11.35 6.12 -1.55
N ALA A 94 -10.78 6.07 -0.35
CA ALA A 94 -10.52 4.84 0.38
C ALA A 94 -11.04 4.93 1.81
N ALA A 95 -11.55 3.82 2.33
CA ALA A 95 -11.86 3.70 3.76
C ALA A 95 -10.55 3.50 4.52
N LEU A 96 -10.31 4.32 5.53
CA LEU A 96 -9.19 4.25 6.45
C LEU A 96 -9.66 3.67 7.78
N THR A 97 -8.88 2.75 8.34
CA THR A 97 -8.97 2.34 9.75
C THR A 97 -7.62 2.51 10.42
N MET A 98 -7.60 3.12 11.60
CA MET A 98 -6.44 3.20 12.49
C MET A 98 -6.86 2.66 13.86
N GLN A 99 -6.32 1.52 14.26
CA GLN A 99 -6.59 0.93 15.56
C GLN A 99 -5.85 1.69 16.66
N PHE A 100 -6.43 1.86 17.84
CA PHE A 100 -5.68 2.37 18.98
C PHE A 100 -4.86 1.24 19.62
N LEU A 101 -3.56 1.49 19.83
CA LEU A 101 -2.61 0.50 20.32
C LEU A 101 -2.41 0.53 21.84
N SER A 102 -2.62 1.68 22.45
CA SER A 102 -2.44 1.91 23.88
C SER A 102 -3.23 3.12 24.35
N GLY A 103 -3.38 3.25 25.66
CA GLY A 103 -3.84 4.46 26.33
C GLY A 103 -5.01 4.21 27.25
N TYR A 104 -5.61 5.30 27.69
CA TYR A 104 -6.75 5.30 28.59
C TYR A 104 -7.65 6.47 28.29
N PHE A 105 -8.93 6.32 28.61
CA PHE A 105 -9.83 7.45 28.61
C PHE A 105 -10.83 7.38 29.77
N PHE A 106 -11.25 8.57 30.19
CA PHE A 106 -12.21 8.78 31.27
C PHE A 106 -13.40 9.53 30.72
N SER A 107 -14.59 9.02 30.97
CA SER A 107 -15.85 9.71 30.71
C SER A 107 -16.26 10.48 31.97
N ILE A 108 -16.25 11.80 31.90
CA ILE A 108 -16.66 12.66 33.01
C ILE A 108 -18.07 13.17 32.72
N ALA A 109 -19.01 12.85 33.61
CA ALA A 109 -20.39 13.27 33.48
C ALA A 109 -20.61 14.61 34.20
N GLU A 110 -21.19 15.57 33.48
CA GLU A 110 -21.52 16.90 34.01
C GLU A 110 -23.01 17.03 34.33
N SER A 111 -23.34 17.93 35.26
CA SER A 111 -24.72 18.27 35.61
C SER A 111 -24.84 19.73 36.02
N GLU A 112 -25.95 20.39 35.64
CA GLU A 112 -26.28 21.73 36.16
C GLU A 112 -26.58 21.73 37.67
N THR A 113 -26.91 20.55 38.23
CA THR A 113 -27.45 20.42 39.59
C THR A 113 -26.61 19.57 40.52
N ALA A 114 -25.51 18.98 40.00
CA ALA A 114 -24.60 18.13 40.76
C ALA A 114 -23.16 18.33 40.26
N PRO A 115 -22.14 18.13 41.11
CA PRO A 115 -20.74 18.10 40.73
C PRO A 115 -20.44 17.15 39.57
N SER A 116 -19.46 17.50 38.76
CA SER A 116 -18.93 16.62 37.73
C SER A 116 -18.28 15.38 38.35
N THR A 117 -18.43 14.22 37.72
CA THR A 117 -17.94 12.94 38.27
C THR A 117 -17.42 12.01 37.20
N ILE A 118 -16.43 11.18 37.53
CA ILE A 118 -15.95 10.13 36.64
C ILE A 118 -17.02 9.05 36.53
N SER A 119 -17.70 9.00 35.39
CA SER A 119 -18.76 8.03 35.11
C SER A 119 -18.25 6.72 34.53
N ARG A 120 -17.12 6.75 33.81
CA ARG A 120 -16.52 5.59 33.15
C ARG A 120 -15.00 5.76 33.03
N TYR A 121 -14.27 4.65 33.11
CA TYR A 121 -12.83 4.56 32.82
C TYR A 121 -12.57 3.30 32.00
N ASP A 122 -11.83 3.43 30.91
CA ASP A 122 -11.50 2.35 29.99
C ASP A 122 -10.00 2.30 29.72
N GLY A 123 -9.47 1.08 29.61
CA GLY A 123 -8.12 0.81 29.15
C GLY A 123 -8.12 0.49 27.66
N VAL A 124 -7.23 1.11 26.90
CA VAL A 124 -7.11 0.93 25.45
C VAL A 124 -5.95 -0.03 25.16
N LEU A 125 -6.28 -1.16 24.53
CA LEU A 125 -5.34 -2.14 24.00
C LEU A 125 -5.78 -2.51 22.59
N PRO A 126 -4.89 -3.06 21.72
CA PRO A 126 -5.25 -3.37 20.34
C PRO A 126 -6.48 -4.29 20.27
N ASP A 127 -6.49 -5.33 21.11
CA ASP A 127 -7.59 -6.29 21.16
C ASP A 127 -8.89 -5.70 21.76
N SER A 128 -8.89 -4.46 22.25
CA SER A 128 -10.11 -3.78 22.75
C SER A 128 -11.02 -3.28 21.63
N ASN A 129 -10.61 -3.43 20.37
CA ASN A 129 -11.36 -3.01 19.17
C ASN A 129 -11.71 -1.51 19.14
N PHE A 130 -10.96 -0.68 19.87
CA PHE A 130 -11.02 0.77 19.72
C PHE A 130 -10.28 1.17 18.44
N ASN A 131 -10.92 1.98 17.62
CA ASN A 131 -10.39 2.44 16.36
C ASN A 131 -10.93 3.82 15.97
N LEU A 132 -10.17 4.48 15.10
CA LEU A 132 -10.60 5.61 14.30
C LEU A 132 -10.83 5.09 12.88
N THR A 133 -11.98 5.40 12.30
CA THR A 133 -12.27 5.18 10.89
C THR A 133 -12.44 6.51 10.17
N ALA A 134 -12.03 6.60 8.91
CA ALA A 134 -12.26 7.76 8.08
C ALA A 134 -12.53 7.38 6.62
N THR A 135 -13.17 8.27 5.85
CA THR A 135 -13.09 8.24 4.39
C THR A 135 -12.05 9.25 3.92
N LEU A 136 -11.05 8.78 3.17
CA LEU A 136 -9.97 9.63 2.65
C LEU A 136 -10.12 9.81 1.15
N ASP A 137 -10.02 11.05 0.69
CA ASP A 137 -9.89 11.39 -0.73
C ASP A 137 -8.40 11.47 -1.10
N LEU A 138 -7.96 10.52 -1.91
CA LEU A 138 -6.58 10.42 -2.38
C LEU A 138 -6.29 11.36 -3.57
N SER A 139 -7.29 12.10 -4.09
CA SER A 139 -7.16 12.93 -5.31
C SER A 139 -6.50 14.30 -5.12
N LYS A 140 -6.30 14.79 -3.90
CA LYS A 140 -5.78 16.16 -3.68
C LYS A 140 -4.28 16.35 -4.04
N THR A 141 -3.66 15.35 -4.66
CA THR A 141 -2.36 15.43 -5.32
C THR A 141 -2.45 15.62 -6.85
N GLU A 142 -3.64 15.77 -7.43
CA GLU A 142 -3.84 15.93 -8.89
C GLU A 142 -3.41 17.33 -9.39
N GLY A 143 -2.47 17.37 -10.34
CA GLY A 143 -1.95 18.59 -10.97
C GLY A 143 -0.54 18.42 -11.50
N ASP A 144 -0.05 19.35 -12.35
CA ASP A 144 1.32 19.35 -12.88
C ASP A 144 2.33 18.99 -11.78
N ILE A 145 3.28 18.10 -12.11
CA ILE A 145 4.27 17.57 -11.16
C ILE A 145 4.91 18.73 -10.40
N SER A 146 4.68 18.77 -9.08
CA SER A 146 5.30 19.76 -8.19
C SER A 146 6.83 19.64 -8.27
N SER A 147 7.58 20.64 -7.81
CA SER A 147 9.05 20.59 -7.84
C SER A 147 9.70 19.40 -7.10
N SER A 148 8.93 18.63 -6.31
CA SER A 148 9.40 17.39 -5.65
C SER A 148 8.75 16.10 -6.18
N GLY A 149 7.56 16.16 -6.78
CA GLY A 149 6.92 15.02 -7.45
C GLY A 149 6.42 13.90 -6.53
N ASP A 150 6.22 14.11 -5.23
CA ASP A 150 5.85 13.02 -4.31
C ASP A 150 4.34 12.74 -4.29
N VAL A 151 3.96 11.45 -4.30
CA VAL A 151 2.60 10.97 -4.05
C VAL A 151 2.54 10.45 -2.62
N TYR A 152 1.52 10.82 -1.84
CA TYR A 152 1.40 10.40 -0.43
C TYR A 152 -0.05 10.33 0.03
N LEU A 153 -0.32 9.47 1.01
CA LEU A 153 -1.52 9.54 1.82
C LEU A 153 -1.34 10.65 2.85
N ASP A 154 -2.27 11.59 2.97
CA ASP A 154 -2.24 12.64 3.99
C ASP A 154 -3.50 12.56 4.86
N LEU A 155 -3.31 12.25 6.15
CA LEU A 155 -4.42 12.08 7.10
C LEU A 155 -5.25 13.38 7.27
N SER A 156 -4.67 14.55 7.02
CA SER A 156 -5.38 15.84 7.10
C SER A 156 -6.46 16.02 6.03
N GLN A 157 -6.52 15.14 5.02
CA GLN A 157 -7.55 15.20 3.99
C GLN A 157 -8.91 14.68 4.46
N ALA A 158 -8.96 13.94 5.57
CA ALA A 158 -10.22 13.53 6.17
C ALA A 158 -11.00 14.76 6.67
N SER A 159 -12.28 14.86 6.30
CA SER A 159 -13.17 15.85 6.93
C SER A 159 -13.66 15.35 8.29
N ALA A 160 -14.02 16.23 9.22
CA ALA A 160 -14.61 15.82 10.49
C ALA A 160 -15.93 15.03 10.30
N ALA A 161 -16.65 15.22 9.19
CA ALA A 161 -17.86 14.46 8.89
C ALA A 161 -17.56 13.01 8.44
N ASP A 162 -16.35 12.77 7.94
CA ASP A 162 -15.91 11.46 7.45
C ASP A 162 -15.19 10.65 8.52
N ILE A 163 -14.73 11.30 9.60
CA ILE A 163 -14.08 10.64 10.74
C ILE A 163 -15.14 10.10 11.69
N SER A 164 -14.91 8.91 12.23
CA SER A 164 -15.66 8.32 13.34
C SER A 164 -14.70 7.63 14.30
N VAL A 165 -14.96 7.77 15.60
CA VAL A 165 -14.11 7.25 16.68
C VAL A 165 -15.01 6.57 17.72
N ASN A 166 -14.73 5.31 18.04
CA ASN A 166 -15.61 4.49 18.89
C ASN A 166 -15.19 4.45 20.38
N LEU A 167 -14.56 5.50 20.90
CA LEU A 167 -14.21 5.60 22.33
C LEU A 167 -15.44 5.87 23.22
N VAL A 168 -16.46 6.55 22.67
CA VAL A 168 -17.71 6.89 23.37
C VAL A 168 -18.92 6.64 22.48
N GLU A 169 -20.06 6.51 23.13
CA GLU A 169 -21.36 6.42 22.47
C GLU A 169 -22.03 7.80 22.40
N GLY A 170 -22.99 7.94 21.48
CA GLY A 170 -23.77 9.16 21.28
C GLY A 170 -23.23 10.04 20.15
N GLN A 171 -24.12 10.48 19.27
CA GLN A 171 -23.75 11.19 18.04
C GLN A 171 -23.03 12.53 18.30
N SER A 172 -23.41 13.25 19.37
CA SER A 172 -22.76 14.52 19.74
C SER A 172 -21.29 14.28 20.10
N ASN A 173 -21.03 13.33 21.00
CA ASN A 173 -19.70 12.95 21.45
C ASN A 173 -18.81 12.46 20.30
N ILE A 174 -19.38 11.64 19.40
CA ILE A 174 -18.68 11.18 18.19
C ILE A 174 -18.30 12.38 17.32
N THR A 175 -19.21 13.34 17.11
CA THR A 175 -18.95 14.52 16.27
C THR A 175 -17.82 15.40 16.82
N GLN A 176 -17.74 15.56 18.14
CA GLN A 176 -16.66 16.29 18.80
C GLN A 176 -15.33 15.55 18.67
N LEU A 177 -15.30 14.24 18.91
CA LEU A 177 -14.11 13.41 18.67
C LEU A 177 -13.63 13.50 17.23
N SER A 178 -14.55 13.43 16.27
CA SER A 178 -14.22 13.56 14.85
C SER A 178 -13.60 14.92 14.53
N THR A 179 -14.11 16.01 15.13
CA THR A 179 -13.54 17.35 15.00
C THR A 179 -12.16 17.44 15.63
N TYR A 180 -11.97 16.86 16.81
CA TYR A 180 -10.70 16.82 17.51
C TYR A 180 -9.61 16.11 16.69
N PHE A 181 -9.87 14.88 16.22
CA PHE A 181 -8.90 14.15 15.42
C PHE A 181 -8.62 14.81 14.07
N GLN A 182 -9.61 15.47 13.46
CA GLN A 182 -9.37 16.30 12.28
C GLN A 182 -8.38 17.44 12.58
N GLN A 183 -8.57 18.17 13.67
CA GLN A 183 -7.67 19.24 14.09
C GLN A 183 -6.27 18.70 14.40
N LEU A 184 -6.19 17.54 15.07
CA LEU A 184 -4.92 16.87 15.34
C LEU A 184 -4.16 16.55 14.05
N PHE A 185 -4.83 15.96 13.05
CA PHE A 185 -4.22 15.67 11.75
C PHE A 185 -3.77 16.96 11.03
N ASN A 186 -4.55 18.04 11.12
CA ASN A 186 -4.19 19.32 10.51
C ASN A 186 -2.96 19.98 11.15
N GLN A 187 -2.80 19.85 12.46
CA GLN A 187 -1.71 20.46 13.23
C GLN A 187 -0.43 19.63 13.23
N ALA A 188 -0.53 18.32 12.95
CA ALA A 188 0.63 17.44 12.86
C ALA A 188 1.60 17.87 11.75
N SER A 189 2.90 17.59 11.98
CA SER A 189 3.93 17.77 10.96
C SER A 189 3.68 16.87 9.75
N ASP A 190 4.25 17.24 8.60
CA ASP A 190 4.10 16.46 7.37
C ASP A 190 4.68 15.05 7.54
N GLU A 191 5.78 14.90 8.27
CA GLU A 191 6.40 13.60 8.58
C GLU A 191 5.51 12.70 9.44
N GLN A 192 4.69 13.27 10.32
CA GLN A 192 3.76 12.52 11.17
C GLN A 192 2.50 12.09 10.40
N LYS A 193 1.88 13.01 9.65
CA LYS A 193 0.58 12.79 9.02
C LYS A 193 0.63 12.23 7.60
N ARG A 194 1.76 12.35 6.90
CA ARG A 194 1.90 11.83 5.53
C ARG A 194 2.56 10.47 5.51
N TYR A 195 2.02 9.57 4.70
CA TYR A 195 2.62 8.28 4.38
C TYR A 195 2.93 8.28 2.88
N PRO A 196 4.21 8.51 2.51
CA PRO A 196 4.63 8.49 1.11
C PRO A 196 4.18 7.23 0.39
N LEU A 197 3.41 7.46 -0.66
CA LEU A 197 3.27 6.65 -1.86
C LEU A 197 4.65 6.42 -2.45
N GLY A 198 5.07 7.48 -3.13
CA GLY A 198 5.81 7.48 -4.38
C GLY A 198 6.56 8.77 -4.62
N SER A 199 7.51 8.78 -5.55
CA SER A 199 8.13 10.01 -6.04
C SER A 199 8.31 9.96 -7.55
N LEU A 200 7.97 11.07 -8.21
CA LEU A 200 8.08 11.27 -9.64
C LEU A 200 9.39 11.97 -9.97
N GLN A 201 10.51 11.23 -9.84
CA GLN A 201 11.80 11.76 -10.23
C GLN A 201 12.10 11.49 -11.71
N ASN A 202 12.47 12.54 -12.44
CA ASN A 202 12.97 12.44 -13.81
C ASN A 202 14.43 11.94 -13.78
N ILE A 203 14.63 10.66 -14.12
CA ILE A 203 15.94 10.02 -14.06
C ILE A 203 16.75 10.29 -15.34
N ASP A 204 16.09 10.35 -16.51
CA ASP A 204 16.69 10.76 -17.79
C ASP A 204 15.70 11.56 -18.62
N SER A 205 15.98 12.85 -18.87
CA SER A 205 15.14 13.75 -19.68
C SER A 205 14.82 13.27 -21.10
N SER A 206 15.53 12.27 -21.64
CA SER A 206 15.31 11.74 -22.98
C SER A 206 14.27 10.61 -23.04
N ASN A 207 13.90 10.00 -21.90
CA ASN A 207 12.95 8.89 -21.86
C ASN A 207 11.51 9.39 -22.15
N PRO A 208 10.84 8.90 -23.23
CA PRO A 208 9.48 9.31 -23.56
C PRO A 208 8.44 8.90 -22.51
N LEU A 209 8.75 7.94 -21.65
CA LEU A 209 7.86 7.45 -20.58
C LEU A 209 7.99 8.22 -19.27
N ASN A 210 8.82 9.27 -19.21
CA ASN A 210 8.87 10.15 -18.05
C ASN A 210 7.50 10.76 -17.76
N PRO A 211 6.96 10.59 -16.54
CA PRO A 211 5.68 11.18 -16.16
C PRO A 211 5.70 12.71 -16.25
N THR A 212 4.61 13.30 -16.69
CA THR A 212 4.40 14.77 -16.74
C THR A 212 3.16 15.21 -15.97
N GLN A 213 2.14 14.36 -15.89
CA GLN A 213 0.90 14.57 -15.14
C GLN A 213 0.32 13.21 -14.74
N PHE A 214 -0.41 13.14 -13.63
CA PHE A 214 -1.15 11.95 -13.25
C PHE A 214 -2.52 12.29 -12.68
N ALA A 215 -3.41 11.29 -12.66
CA ALA A 215 -4.68 11.28 -11.96
C ALA A 215 -4.90 9.93 -11.29
N LEU A 216 -5.66 9.90 -10.20
CA LEU A 216 -5.82 8.70 -9.37
C LEU A 216 -7.27 8.23 -9.37
N ARG A 217 -7.49 6.92 -9.25
CA ARG A 217 -8.77 6.28 -8.93
C ARG A 217 -8.56 5.12 -7.98
N THR A 218 -9.65 4.68 -7.36
CA THR A 218 -9.69 3.49 -6.52
C THR A 218 -10.71 2.51 -7.07
N GLN A 219 -10.38 1.22 -7.06
CA GLN A 219 -11.21 0.17 -7.62
C GLN A 219 -11.30 -1.03 -6.68
N PRO A 220 -12.48 -1.60 -6.43
CA PRO A 220 -12.61 -2.84 -5.67
C PRO A 220 -12.14 -4.03 -6.51
N ALA A 221 -11.57 -5.04 -5.86
CA ALA A 221 -11.19 -6.27 -6.53
C ALA A 221 -12.46 -7.08 -6.90
N PRO A 222 -12.53 -7.72 -8.09
CA PRO A 222 -13.67 -8.54 -8.49
C PRO A 222 -13.95 -9.74 -7.57
N THR A 223 -12.95 -10.13 -6.78
CA THR A 223 -12.97 -11.25 -5.83
C THR A 223 -13.20 -10.82 -4.38
N ALA A 224 -13.30 -9.51 -4.13
CA ALA A 224 -13.51 -8.98 -2.77
C ALA A 224 -14.83 -9.48 -2.19
N SER A 225 -14.78 -9.98 -0.95
CA SER A 225 -15.97 -10.45 -0.25
C SER A 225 -16.84 -9.29 0.21
N ALA A 226 -18.16 -9.48 0.21
CA ALA A 226 -19.10 -8.57 0.85
C ALA A 226 -19.21 -8.81 2.37
N ASN A 227 -18.66 -9.91 2.88
CA ASN A 227 -18.66 -10.23 4.30
C ASN A 227 -17.47 -9.55 4.99
N ILE A 228 -17.74 -8.62 5.90
CA ILE A 228 -16.71 -7.87 6.65
C ILE A 228 -15.74 -8.75 7.45
N SER A 229 -16.16 -9.97 7.79
CA SER A 229 -15.33 -10.93 8.53
C SER A 229 -14.40 -11.75 7.63
N ASP A 230 -14.51 -11.63 6.30
CA ASP A 230 -13.64 -12.32 5.34
C ASP A 230 -12.33 -11.54 5.14
N LYS A 231 -11.21 -12.25 4.99
CA LYS A 231 -9.90 -11.64 4.73
C LYS A 231 -9.88 -10.79 3.46
N SER A 232 -10.63 -11.18 2.43
CA SER A 232 -10.71 -10.44 1.16
C SER A 232 -11.68 -9.26 1.19
N TYR A 233 -12.36 -9.01 2.31
CA TYR A 233 -13.22 -7.84 2.44
C TYR A 233 -12.43 -6.56 2.20
N GLY A 234 -12.91 -5.74 1.28
CA GLY A 234 -12.27 -4.48 0.93
C GLY A 234 -10.99 -4.62 0.10
N ASP A 235 -10.68 -5.82 -0.43
CA ASP A 235 -9.64 -5.97 -1.44
C ASP A 235 -9.91 -5.06 -2.64
N GLY A 236 -8.84 -4.53 -3.22
CA GLY A 236 -8.90 -3.61 -4.33
C GLY A 236 -7.56 -2.99 -4.64
N ALA A 237 -7.58 -1.96 -5.47
CA ALA A 237 -6.40 -1.31 -5.99
C ALA A 237 -6.53 0.20 -6.06
N VAL A 238 -5.38 0.86 -5.94
CA VAL A 238 -5.18 2.22 -6.44
C VAL A 238 -4.80 2.13 -7.92
N VAL A 239 -5.40 2.99 -8.75
CA VAL A 239 -5.21 3.06 -10.21
C VAL A 239 -4.70 4.45 -10.57
N LEU A 240 -3.50 4.54 -11.11
CA LEU A 240 -2.90 5.78 -11.60
C LEU A 240 -2.99 5.86 -13.11
N PHE A 241 -3.50 6.96 -13.60
CA PHE A 241 -3.51 7.33 -15.01
C PHE A 241 -2.46 8.39 -15.26
N ILE A 242 -1.56 8.17 -16.23
CA ILE A 242 -0.30 8.91 -16.34
C ILE A 242 -0.10 9.44 -17.75
N GLN A 243 0.12 10.75 -17.84
CA GLN A 243 0.66 11.39 -19.03
C GLN A 243 2.18 11.38 -18.94
N THR A 244 2.82 11.23 -20.08
CA THR A 244 4.28 11.15 -20.17
C THR A 244 4.82 12.22 -21.12
N ALA A 245 6.14 12.31 -21.23
CA ALA A 245 6.82 13.15 -22.22
C ALA A 245 6.45 12.78 -23.67
N ALA A 246 5.95 11.55 -23.91
CA ALA A 246 5.41 11.13 -25.20
C ALA A 246 4.15 11.88 -25.63
N ASN A 247 3.42 12.54 -24.71
CA ASN A 247 2.22 13.30 -25.08
C ASN A 247 2.59 14.61 -25.78
N THR A 248 2.69 14.57 -27.10
CA THR A 248 2.91 15.77 -27.94
C THR A 248 1.61 16.49 -28.31
N SER A 249 0.45 15.92 -27.98
CA SER A 249 -0.87 16.45 -28.36
C SER A 249 -1.37 17.54 -27.41
N GLY A 250 -0.89 17.55 -26.16
CA GLY A 250 -1.35 18.43 -25.09
C GLY A 250 -2.76 18.10 -24.59
N THR A 251 -3.35 16.99 -25.03
CA THR A 251 -4.67 16.52 -24.61
C THR A 251 -4.52 15.58 -23.42
N THR A 252 -5.23 15.83 -22.33
CA THR A 252 -5.29 14.89 -21.20
C THR A 252 -6.33 13.80 -21.48
N GLY A 253 -6.03 12.57 -21.07
CA GLY A 253 -6.95 11.43 -21.16
C GLY A 253 -8.19 11.59 -20.27
N SER A 254 -9.21 10.77 -20.53
CA SER A 254 -10.41 10.69 -19.70
C SER A 254 -10.23 9.66 -18.58
N LEU A 255 -10.96 9.85 -17.47
CA LEU A 255 -10.97 8.91 -16.36
C LEU A 255 -12.20 8.01 -16.45
N PRO A 256 -12.08 6.73 -16.05
CA PRO A 256 -13.24 5.84 -16.00
C PRO A 256 -14.22 6.31 -14.93
N SER A 257 -15.46 5.88 -15.08
CA SER A 257 -16.53 6.06 -14.10
C SER A 257 -17.03 4.70 -13.63
N SER A 258 -17.80 4.69 -12.54
CA SER A 258 -18.55 3.51 -12.11
C SER A 258 -19.43 3.00 -13.24
N GLY A 259 -19.45 1.68 -13.42
CA GLY A 259 -20.22 1.02 -14.49
C GLY A 259 -19.69 1.24 -15.91
N SER A 260 -18.55 1.92 -16.11
CA SER A 260 -17.91 2.08 -17.45
C SER A 260 -17.40 0.77 -18.06
N GLY A 261 -17.28 -0.29 -17.24
CA GLY A 261 -16.72 -1.57 -17.65
C GLY A 261 -15.19 -1.60 -17.66
N TYR A 262 -14.53 -0.63 -17.03
CA TYR A 262 -13.07 -0.60 -16.89
C TYR A 262 -12.55 -1.87 -16.16
N PRO A 263 -11.57 -2.59 -16.73
CA PRO A 263 -11.11 -3.86 -16.18
C PRO A 263 -10.29 -3.66 -14.89
N TYR A 264 -10.32 -4.65 -13.99
CA TYR A 264 -9.39 -4.72 -12.86
C TYR A 264 -8.07 -5.34 -13.33
N LEU A 265 -6.98 -4.56 -13.27
CA LEU A 265 -5.73 -4.85 -13.99
C LEU A 265 -4.73 -5.75 -13.24
N ILE A 266 -5.04 -6.20 -12.03
CA ILE A 266 -4.16 -7.08 -11.24
C ILE A 266 -4.66 -8.53 -11.34
N PRO A 267 -3.89 -9.45 -11.96
CA PRO A 267 -4.32 -10.82 -12.07
C PRO A 267 -4.38 -11.55 -10.72
N ASP A 268 -5.31 -12.50 -10.59
CA ASP A 268 -5.52 -13.29 -9.36
C ASP A 268 -4.82 -14.66 -9.36
N ASP A 269 -3.93 -14.90 -10.33
CA ASP A 269 -3.15 -16.13 -10.41
C ASP A 269 -2.32 -16.35 -9.15
N THR A 270 -2.21 -17.62 -8.75
CA THR A 270 -1.44 -18.04 -7.56
C THR A 270 -0.39 -19.08 -7.93
N ASP A 271 0.68 -19.13 -7.13
CA ASP A 271 1.66 -20.21 -7.21
C ASP A 271 1.09 -21.53 -6.68
N SER A 272 1.88 -22.60 -6.70
CA SER A 272 1.46 -23.91 -6.19
C SER A 272 1.19 -23.94 -4.68
N ALA A 273 1.64 -22.92 -3.93
CA ALA A 273 1.40 -22.75 -2.49
C ALA A 273 0.21 -21.83 -2.18
N GLY A 274 -0.46 -21.28 -3.20
CA GLY A 274 -1.60 -20.38 -3.05
C GLY A 274 -1.21 -18.91 -2.83
N ASN A 275 0.06 -18.53 -2.98
CA ASN A 275 0.48 -17.14 -2.90
C ASN A 275 0.18 -16.42 -4.21
N ALA A 276 -0.33 -15.19 -4.13
CA ALA A 276 -0.57 -14.37 -5.32
C ALA A 276 0.72 -14.17 -6.12
N LEU A 277 0.64 -14.34 -7.45
CA LEU A 277 1.75 -14.13 -8.37
C LEU A 277 1.93 -12.65 -8.76
N TYR A 278 0.90 -11.83 -8.58
CA TYR A 278 0.93 -10.42 -8.96
C TYR A 278 0.33 -9.54 -7.87
N SER A 279 0.85 -8.33 -7.74
CA SER A 279 0.31 -7.31 -6.83
C SER A 279 0.21 -5.92 -7.46
N GLY A 280 0.57 -5.81 -8.74
CA GLY A 280 0.47 -4.60 -9.53
C GLY A 280 0.69 -4.87 -11.02
N ALA A 281 0.46 -3.84 -11.84
CA ALA A 281 0.67 -3.88 -13.27
C ALA A 281 1.00 -2.49 -13.82
N VAL A 282 1.72 -2.46 -14.95
CA VAL A 282 1.95 -1.27 -15.77
C VAL A 282 1.39 -1.54 -17.16
N ILE A 283 0.49 -0.68 -17.63
CA ILE A 283 -0.04 -0.71 -18.99
C ILE A 283 0.53 0.48 -19.74
N VAL A 284 1.23 0.25 -20.85
CA VAL A 284 1.73 1.31 -21.74
C VAL A 284 0.88 1.34 -22.99
N GLU A 285 0.34 2.52 -23.30
CA GLU A 285 -0.53 2.76 -24.44
C GLU A 285 0.13 2.33 -25.75
N SER A 286 -0.65 1.63 -26.59
CA SER A 286 -0.21 1.21 -27.93
C SER A 286 0.26 2.39 -28.79
N ALA A 287 -0.41 3.54 -28.77
CA ALA A 287 0.04 4.72 -29.50
C ALA A 287 1.42 5.20 -29.02
N THR A 288 1.61 5.26 -27.70
CA THR A 288 2.91 5.61 -27.10
C THR A 288 4.01 4.63 -27.52
N LEU A 289 3.74 3.33 -27.43
CA LEU A 289 4.67 2.28 -27.86
C LEU A 289 5.04 2.40 -29.35
N PHE A 290 4.05 2.44 -30.23
CA PHE A 290 4.30 2.39 -31.67
C PHE A 290 4.81 3.73 -32.21
N ASP A 291 4.20 4.85 -31.81
CA ASP A 291 4.47 6.18 -32.38
C ASP A 291 5.72 6.85 -31.76
N SER A 292 5.89 6.73 -30.44
CA SER A 292 6.93 7.47 -29.71
C SER A 292 8.19 6.65 -29.46
N ILE A 293 8.09 5.31 -29.41
CA ILE A 293 9.23 4.42 -29.12
C ILE A 293 9.69 3.70 -30.39
N ILE A 294 8.80 2.93 -31.04
CA ILE A 294 9.19 2.06 -32.17
C ILE A 294 9.48 2.86 -33.45
N ARG A 295 8.60 3.79 -33.81
CA ARG A 295 8.72 4.55 -35.07
C ARG A 295 10.06 5.29 -35.18
N PRO A 296 10.52 6.08 -34.19
CA PRO A 296 11.82 6.76 -34.29
C PRO A 296 12.99 5.79 -34.43
N ALA A 297 12.96 4.67 -33.68
CA ALA A 297 13.99 3.64 -33.76
C ALA A 297 14.05 2.98 -35.14
N TYR A 298 12.88 2.68 -35.73
CA TYR A 298 12.81 2.07 -37.07
C TYR A 298 13.24 3.06 -38.16
N LEU A 299 12.80 4.32 -38.11
CA LEU A 299 13.23 5.34 -39.06
C LEU A 299 14.76 5.53 -39.01
N SER A 300 15.33 5.57 -37.81
CA SER A 300 16.79 5.66 -37.62
C SER A 300 17.55 4.44 -38.15
N GLN A 301 17.02 3.23 -37.97
CA GLN A 301 17.67 2.00 -38.43
C GLN A 301 17.56 1.79 -39.94
N ILE A 302 16.44 2.20 -40.55
CA ILE A 302 16.26 2.13 -42.00
C ILE A 302 17.16 3.15 -42.71
N GLY A 303 17.29 4.36 -42.15
CA GLY A 303 18.21 5.38 -42.65
C GLY A 303 17.88 5.91 -44.06
N SER A 304 16.60 5.88 -44.46
CA SER A 304 16.13 6.42 -45.73
C SER A 304 15.13 7.56 -45.52
N ASP A 305 15.36 8.70 -46.17
CA ASP A 305 14.58 9.94 -46.01
C ASP A 305 13.18 9.87 -46.63
N ASP A 306 12.91 8.88 -47.48
CA ASP A 306 11.63 8.70 -48.18
C ASP A 306 10.64 7.78 -47.44
N VAL A 307 11.06 7.21 -46.31
CA VAL A 307 10.24 6.32 -45.49
C VAL A 307 9.31 7.12 -44.60
N VAL A 308 8.01 6.87 -44.77
CA VAL A 308 6.95 7.48 -43.97
C VAL A 308 6.19 6.37 -43.26
N LEU A 309 6.37 6.28 -41.94
CA LEU A 309 5.63 5.39 -41.06
C LEU A 309 4.51 6.18 -40.37
N ASN A 310 3.26 5.80 -40.65
CA ASN A 310 2.09 6.41 -40.05
C ASN A 310 1.51 5.52 -38.96
N THR A 311 1.06 6.13 -37.88
CA THR A 311 0.27 5.46 -36.85
C THR A 311 -1.17 5.31 -37.33
N LYS A 312 -1.73 4.11 -37.17
CA LYS A 312 -3.07 3.71 -37.58
C LYS A 312 -3.77 3.00 -36.43
N LEU A 313 -5.10 2.98 -36.45
CA LEU A 313 -5.92 2.23 -35.51
C LEU A 313 -6.29 0.88 -36.12
N LEU A 314 -6.30 -0.18 -35.31
CA LEU A 314 -6.80 -1.48 -35.74
C LEU A 314 -8.28 -1.40 -36.15
N ASP A 315 -8.62 -2.01 -37.27
CA ASP A 315 -10.02 -2.14 -37.71
C ASP A 315 -10.58 -3.48 -37.22
N ASN A 316 -10.92 -3.53 -35.93
CA ASN A 316 -11.40 -4.74 -35.26
C ASN A 316 -12.82 -4.60 -34.67
N GLY A 317 -13.54 -3.52 -35.02
CA GLY A 317 -14.90 -3.25 -34.54
C GLY A 317 -15.02 -2.94 -33.06
N THR A 318 -13.91 -2.71 -32.34
CA THR A 318 -13.93 -2.32 -30.93
C THR A 318 -14.11 -0.81 -30.77
N ALA A 319 -14.64 -0.36 -29.62
CA ALA A 319 -14.86 1.07 -29.35
C ALA A 319 -13.54 1.84 -29.09
N SER A 320 -12.50 1.14 -28.64
CA SER A 320 -11.18 1.69 -28.33
C SER A 320 -10.09 0.83 -28.97
N PRO A 321 -9.92 0.88 -30.30
CA PRO A 321 -8.94 0.05 -31.00
C PRO A 321 -7.50 0.44 -30.66
N ALA A 322 -6.61 -0.55 -30.55
CA ALA A 322 -5.18 -0.30 -30.37
C ALA A 322 -4.55 0.34 -31.61
N SER A 323 -3.45 1.07 -31.39
CA SER A 323 -2.64 1.68 -32.45
C SER A 323 -1.56 0.73 -32.99
N TYR A 324 -1.14 0.96 -34.22
CA TYR A 324 -0.06 0.22 -34.89
C TYR A 324 0.63 1.09 -35.94
N LEU A 325 1.79 0.67 -36.48
CA LEU A 325 2.50 1.38 -37.55
C LEU A 325 2.21 0.76 -38.92
N MET A 326 2.02 1.62 -39.92
CA MET A 326 1.98 1.24 -41.33
C MET A 326 2.87 2.14 -42.17
N ALA A 327 3.73 1.54 -43.01
CA ALA A 327 4.48 2.27 -44.01
C ALA A 327 3.54 2.79 -45.09
N ALA A 328 3.45 4.12 -45.22
CA ALA A 328 2.66 4.77 -46.25
C ALA A 328 3.43 4.90 -47.57
N THR A 329 4.74 5.12 -47.47
CA THR A 329 5.70 5.16 -48.58
C THR A 329 7.08 4.81 -48.07
N GLY A 330 7.99 4.49 -48.99
CA GLY A 330 9.43 4.47 -48.73
C GLY A 330 10.12 3.25 -49.27
N HIS A 331 11.44 3.34 -49.39
CA HIS A 331 12.25 2.24 -49.90
C HIS A 331 13.34 1.85 -48.92
N VAL A 332 13.63 0.55 -48.86
CA VAL A 332 14.84 0.04 -48.21
C VAL A 332 15.88 -0.27 -49.27
N ARG A 333 17.07 0.31 -49.10
CA ARG A 333 18.18 0.14 -50.05
C ARG A 333 18.83 -1.23 -49.87
N GLY A 334 18.81 -2.03 -50.92
CA GLY A 334 19.61 -3.25 -51.05
C GLY A 334 21.03 -2.97 -51.55
N GLY A 335 21.59 -3.97 -52.24
CA GLY A 335 22.87 -3.85 -52.93
C GLY A 335 22.73 -3.25 -54.33
N THR A 336 23.84 -3.19 -55.03
CA THR A 336 23.92 -2.69 -56.41
C THR A 336 24.63 -3.75 -57.24
N LEU A 337 23.92 -4.29 -58.21
CA LEU A 337 24.52 -5.11 -59.24
C LEU A 337 25.25 -4.15 -60.19
N ASP A 338 26.54 -4.34 -60.40
CA ASP A 338 27.32 -3.64 -61.42
C ASP A 338 28.42 -4.58 -61.92
N MET A 339 28.17 -5.18 -63.07
CA MET A 339 29.00 -6.21 -63.66
C MET A 339 29.37 -5.82 -65.08
N SER A 340 30.61 -6.11 -65.47
CA SER A 340 31.02 -6.04 -66.86
C SER A 340 31.96 -7.18 -67.21
N TRP A 341 31.76 -7.75 -68.39
CA TRP A 341 32.64 -8.78 -68.93
C TRP A 341 32.90 -8.53 -70.42
N GLU A 342 34.03 -9.06 -70.89
CA GLU A 342 34.47 -8.90 -72.27
C GLU A 342 34.81 -10.25 -72.87
N PHE A 343 34.43 -10.46 -74.13
CA PHE A 343 34.75 -11.68 -74.87
C PHE A 343 34.95 -11.40 -76.36
N TYR A 344 35.45 -12.40 -77.09
CA TYR A 344 35.61 -12.32 -78.53
C TYR A 344 34.63 -13.26 -79.23
N GLU A 345 33.82 -12.73 -80.14
CA GLU A 345 32.81 -13.48 -80.89
C GLU A 345 33.28 -13.72 -82.34
N GLU A 346 33.25 -14.97 -82.79
CA GLU A 346 33.54 -15.32 -84.18
C GLU A 346 32.41 -14.86 -85.10
N GLN A 347 32.73 -13.98 -86.05
CA GLN A 347 31.77 -13.46 -87.00
C GLN A 347 31.72 -14.33 -88.27
N PRO A 348 30.57 -14.43 -88.96
CA PRO A 348 30.49 -15.10 -90.25
C PRO A 348 31.54 -14.53 -91.23
N TYR A 349 32.40 -15.39 -91.78
CA TYR A 349 33.44 -15.00 -92.73
C TYR A 349 32.85 -14.20 -93.91
N PRO A 350 33.45 -13.07 -94.35
CA PRO A 350 34.82 -12.61 -94.12
C PRO A 350 34.97 -11.47 -93.08
N ALA A 351 34.29 -11.53 -91.93
CA ALA A 351 34.43 -10.52 -90.88
C ALA A 351 35.51 -10.90 -89.83
N PRO A 352 36.24 -9.92 -89.24
CA PRO A 352 37.14 -10.16 -88.10
C PRO A 352 36.35 -10.57 -86.85
N THR A 353 37.00 -11.27 -85.91
CA THR A 353 36.47 -11.52 -84.56
C THR A 353 36.10 -10.20 -83.91
N ALA A 354 34.87 -10.12 -83.38
CA ALA A 354 34.38 -8.92 -82.72
C ALA A 354 34.73 -8.96 -81.23
N HIS A 355 35.21 -7.85 -80.68
CA HIS A 355 35.41 -7.70 -79.24
C HIS A 355 34.09 -7.17 -78.65
N VAL A 356 33.47 -7.95 -77.77
CA VAL A 356 32.17 -7.64 -77.18
C VAL A 356 32.38 -7.29 -75.71
N ILE A 357 31.78 -6.19 -75.27
CA ILE A 357 31.70 -5.77 -73.87
C ILE A 357 30.23 -5.80 -73.47
N VAL A 358 29.91 -6.54 -72.42
CA VAL A 358 28.58 -6.55 -71.82
C VAL A 358 28.66 -5.89 -70.46
N THR A 359 27.74 -4.97 -70.19
CA THR A 359 27.60 -4.32 -68.89
C THR A 359 26.18 -4.53 -68.39
N VAL A 360 26.03 -5.02 -67.17
CA VAL A 360 24.75 -5.22 -66.51
C VAL A 360 24.76 -4.54 -65.16
N HIS A 361 23.74 -3.73 -64.89
CA HIS A 361 23.59 -3.14 -63.56
C HIS A 361 22.12 -2.92 -63.17
N THR A 362 21.86 -2.87 -61.87
CA THR A 362 20.55 -2.42 -61.37
C THR A 362 20.37 -0.94 -61.70
N SER A 363 19.21 -0.58 -62.25
CA SER A 363 18.96 0.78 -62.72
C SER A 363 17.58 1.31 -62.33
N ASP A 364 17.39 2.61 -62.53
CA ASP A 364 16.07 3.23 -62.55
C ASP A 364 15.38 3.06 -63.94
N THR A 365 14.20 3.64 -64.11
CA THR A 365 13.48 3.67 -65.40
C THR A 365 14.22 4.45 -66.50
N ASN A 366 15.11 5.35 -66.12
CA ASN A 366 15.91 6.19 -67.01
C ASN A 366 17.28 5.59 -67.34
N LYS A 367 17.56 4.34 -66.95
CA LYS A 367 18.81 3.62 -67.19
C LYS A 367 20.00 4.13 -66.36
N ASN A 368 19.76 4.89 -65.30
CA ASN A 368 20.81 5.31 -64.38
C ASN A 368 21.08 4.21 -63.36
N LEU A 369 22.36 3.98 -63.06
CA LEU A 369 22.80 3.07 -61.99
C LEU A 369 22.10 3.41 -60.66
N GLN A 370 21.43 2.43 -60.06
CA GLN A 370 20.70 2.58 -58.81
C GLN A 370 20.77 1.28 -57.99
N PRO A 371 20.88 1.32 -56.66
CA PRO A 371 20.70 0.13 -55.84
C PRO A 371 19.29 -0.44 -55.98
N VAL A 372 19.13 -1.71 -55.59
CA VAL A 372 17.81 -2.31 -55.42
C VAL A 372 17.02 -1.50 -54.39
N LEU A 373 15.86 -0.97 -54.81
CA LEU A 373 14.98 -0.20 -53.93
C LEU A 373 13.74 -1.01 -53.59
N LEU A 374 13.72 -1.55 -52.39
CA LEU A 374 12.65 -2.40 -51.90
C LEU A 374 11.48 -1.55 -51.38
N ASP A 375 10.35 -1.51 -52.10
CA ASP A 375 9.17 -0.69 -51.73
C ASP A 375 8.40 -1.26 -50.54
N ILE A 376 8.59 -0.65 -49.37
CA ILE A 376 7.97 -1.13 -48.12
C ILE A 376 6.54 -0.65 -47.91
N THR A 377 5.92 -0.01 -48.89
CA THR A 377 4.53 0.46 -48.80
C THR A 377 3.60 -0.67 -48.37
N GLY A 378 2.79 -0.42 -47.33
CA GLY A 378 1.88 -1.41 -46.75
C GLY A 378 2.52 -2.36 -45.73
N MET A 379 3.82 -2.24 -45.42
CA MET A 379 4.42 -2.93 -44.27
C MET A 379 3.71 -2.50 -42.98
N THR A 380 3.37 -3.47 -42.14
CA THR A 380 2.71 -3.23 -40.85
C THR A 380 3.56 -3.73 -39.69
N VAL A 381 3.48 -3.02 -38.57
CA VAL A 381 4.04 -3.42 -37.27
C VAL A 381 2.90 -3.33 -36.27
N VAL A 382 2.35 -4.47 -35.86
CA VAL A 382 1.09 -4.58 -35.10
C VAL A 382 1.30 -5.28 -33.76
N PRO A 383 0.50 -4.94 -32.73
CA PRO A 383 0.41 -5.76 -31.53
C PRO A 383 -0.20 -7.13 -31.87
N SER A 384 0.26 -8.19 -31.21
CA SER A 384 -0.19 -9.56 -31.46
C SER A 384 -0.04 -10.42 -30.20
N ALA A 385 -1.09 -10.41 -29.36
CA ALA A 385 -1.19 -11.17 -28.11
C ALA A 385 0.01 -10.96 -27.15
N GLN A 386 1.06 -11.78 -27.28
CA GLN A 386 2.25 -11.71 -26.42
C GLN A 386 3.45 -11.10 -27.16
N SER A 387 3.27 -10.51 -28.34
CA SER A 387 4.37 -10.09 -29.20
C SER A 387 4.02 -8.89 -30.08
N ILE A 388 5.04 -8.32 -30.70
CA ILE A 388 4.93 -7.31 -31.76
C ILE A 388 5.25 -8.01 -33.08
N LYS A 389 4.34 -7.94 -34.04
CA LYS A 389 4.48 -8.60 -35.33
C LYS A 389 4.73 -7.58 -36.44
N LEU A 390 5.87 -7.71 -37.12
CA LEU A 390 6.12 -7.06 -38.39
C LEU A 390 5.67 -7.99 -39.51
N SER A 391 4.81 -7.50 -40.40
CA SER A 391 4.31 -8.25 -41.55
C SER A 391 4.35 -7.40 -42.80
N TRP A 392 4.85 -7.97 -43.89
CA TRP A 392 4.90 -7.29 -45.18
C TRP A 392 4.96 -8.30 -46.29
N SER A 393 4.19 -8.07 -47.35
CA SER A 393 4.19 -8.92 -48.53
C SER A 393 3.82 -8.11 -49.74
N GLY A 394 4.45 -8.39 -50.88
CA GLY A 394 4.19 -7.64 -52.09
C GLY A 394 5.00 -8.13 -53.27
N GLN A 395 4.89 -7.37 -54.36
CA GLN A 395 5.67 -7.56 -55.56
C GLN A 395 6.10 -6.19 -56.10
N PHE A 396 7.36 -6.07 -56.52
CA PHE A 396 7.83 -4.88 -57.23
C PHE A 396 8.67 -5.25 -58.44
N ASP A 397 8.85 -4.29 -59.34
CA ASP A 397 9.61 -4.44 -60.58
C ASP A 397 10.96 -3.73 -60.42
N GLN A 398 12.04 -4.50 -60.32
CA GLN A 398 13.41 -3.99 -60.32
C GLN A 398 13.91 -3.89 -61.75
N PHE A 399 14.31 -2.68 -62.19
CA PHE A 399 14.87 -2.47 -63.51
C PHE A 399 16.35 -2.86 -63.56
N ILE A 400 16.75 -3.52 -64.65
CA ILE A 400 18.10 -3.97 -64.95
C ILE A 400 18.49 -3.39 -66.30
N TYR A 401 19.55 -2.58 -66.29
CA TYR A 401 20.22 -2.08 -67.47
C TYR A 401 21.13 -3.15 -68.04
N GLN A 402 21.10 -3.29 -69.37
CA GLN A 402 22.07 -4.09 -70.10
C GLN A 402 22.56 -3.31 -71.32
N LEU A 403 23.88 -3.23 -71.46
CA LEU A 403 24.57 -2.75 -72.64
C LEU A 403 25.31 -3.91 -73.30
N HIS A 404 25.07 -4.11 -74.58
CA HIS A 404 25.84 -4.99 -75.44
C HIS A 404 26.61 -4.12 -76.44
N HIS A 405 27.93 -3.96 -76.24
CA HIS A 405 28.79 -3.14 -77.08
C HIS A 405 29.77 -4.01 -77.87
N GLN A 406 29.58 -4.06 -79.19
CA GLN A 406 30.42 -4.80 -80.11
C GLN A 406 31.42 -3.87 -80.81
N LEU A 407 32.68 -3.92 -80.38
CA LEU A 407 33.81 -3.21 -80.97
C LEU A 407 34.29 -3.95 -82.22
N SER A 408 33.81 -3.49 -83.38
CA SER A 408 34.19 -3.96 -84.71
C SER A 408 34.33 -2.78 -85.69
N PRO A 409 34.76 -2.99 -86.95
CA PRO A 409 34.71 -1.92 -87.96
C PRO A 409 33.32 -1.30 -88.15
N ASN A 410 32.25 -2.03 -87.79
CA ASN A 410 30.88 -1.54 -87.66
C ASN A 410 30.48 -1.54 -86.17
N ASP A 411 30.99 -0.58 -85.42
CA ASP A 411 30.70 -0.43 -83.99
C ASP A 411 29.18 -0.45 -83.73
N PHE A 412 28.74 -1.31 -82.81
CA PHE A 412 27.32 -1.54 -82.53
C PHE A 412 27.07 -1.53 -81.02
N GLN A 413 26.02 -0.82 -80.60
CA GLN A 413 25.57 -0.79 -79.22
C GLN A 413 24.09 -1.10 -79.16
N ASP A 414 23.71 -2.08 -78.33
CA ASP A 414 22.33 -2.33 -77.94
C ASP A 414 22.15 -2.05 -76.46
N ILE A 415 21.10 -1.32 -76.11
CA ILE A 415 20.84 -0.88 -74.74
C ILE A 415 19.40 -1.21 -74.37
N THR A 416 19.24 -2.19 -73.48
CA THR A 416 17.95 -2.59 -72.95
C THR A 416 17.83 -2.17 -71.47
N ASN A 417 16.59 -1.98 -71.03
CA ASN A 417 16.27 -1.76 -69.63
C ASN A 417 14.99 -2.55 -69.34
N GLN A 418 15.13 -3.69 -68.68
CA GLN A 418 14.02 -4.62 -68.45
C GLN A 418 13.75 -4.74 -66.96
N SER A 419 12.49 -4.95 -66.59
CA SER A 419 12.12 -5.18 -65.20
C SER A 419 12.12 -6.68 -64.86
N MET A 420 12.58 -6.98 -63.66
CA MET A 420 12.43 -8.28 -63.02
C MET A 420 11.46 -8.14 -61.85
N ARG A 421 10.51 -9.07 -61.75
CA ARG A 421 9.52 -9.05 -60.69
C ARG A 421 10.05 -9.77 -59.45
N ILE A 422 10.12 -9.05 -58.35
CA ILE A 422 10.55 -9.56 -57.07
C ILE A 422 9.31 -9.71 -56.19
N SER A 423 9.06 -10.93 -55.71
CA SER A 423 8.00 -11.23 -54.75
C SER A 423 8.60 -11.60 -53.40
N TYR A 424 8.07 -11.03 -52.34
CA TYR A 424 8.60 -11.20 -50.99
C TYR A 424 7.45 -11.37 -49.99
N PRO A 425 7.53 -12.36 -49.11
CA PRO A 425 6.79 -12.36 -47.85
C PRO A 425 7.76 -12.28 -46.68
N LEU A 426 7.59 -11.28 -45.82
CA LEU A 426 8.37 -11.11 -44.59
C LEU A 426 7.44 -11.13 -43.39
N THR A 427 7.78 -11.98 -42.42
CA THR A 427 7.19 -11.93 -41.08
C THR A 427 8.32 -11.98 -40.05
N SER A 428 8.27 -11.04 -39.11
CA SER A 428 9.16 -11.02 -37.94
C SER A 428 8.31 -10.84 -36.69
N THR A 429 8.68 -11.53 -35.61
CA THR A 429 7.99 -11.50 -34.34
C THR A 429 8.96 -11.08 -33.25
N SER A 430 8.62 -10.02 -32.55
CA SER A 430 9.42 -9.44 -31.46
C SER A 430 8.70 -9.73 -30.16
N THR A 431 9.30 -10.52 -29.27
CA THR A 431 8.69 -10.93 -28.01
C THR A 431 9.31 -10.15 -26.86
N PRO A 432 8.51 -9.42 -26.06
CA PRO A 432 9.01 -8.74 -24.88
C PRO A 432 9.29 -9.74 -23.75
N SER A 433 10.32 -9.44 -22.99
CA SER A 433 10.68 -10.10 -21.73
C SER A 433 11.16 -9.03 -20.77
N VAL A 434 10.84 -9.15 -19.48
CA VAL A 434 11.26 -8.14 -18.50
C VAL A 434 12.44 -8.66 -17.71
N ASP A 435 13.40 -7.78 -17.48
CA ASP A 435 14.44 -7.96 -16.48
C ASP A 435 13.93 -7.43 -15.12
N PRO A 436 13.63 -8.30 -14.14
CA PRO A 436 12.98 -7.87 -12.89
C PRO A 436 13.82 -6.91 -12.06
N ASP A 437 15.15 -6.97 -12.18
CA ASP A 437 16.06 -6.16 -11.36
C ASP A 437 16.16 -4.72 -11.89
N SER A 438 16.12 -4.54 -13.21
CA SER A 438 16.25 -3.23 -13.85
C SER A 438 14.92 -2.65 -14.34
N ASN A 439 13.84 -3.43 -14.34
CA ASN A 439 12.55 -3.09 -14.98
C ASN A 439 12.72 -2.63 -16.44
N ILE A 440 13.71 -3.17 -17.15
CA ILE A 440 13.90 -2.92 -18.58
C ILE A 440 13.20 -4.04 -19.34
N VAL A 441 12.30 -3.67 -20.25
CA VAL A 441 11.66 -4.62 -21.16
C VAL A 441 12.60 -4.86 -22.33
N LYS A 442 13.26 -6.03 -22.33
CA LYS A 442 14.11 -6.51 -23.41
C LYS A 442 13.25 -7.14 -24.49
N ILE A 443 13.46 -6.72 -25.74
CA ILE A 443 12.72 -7.25 -26.88
C ILE A 443 13.59 -8.23 -27.66
N THR A 444 13.16 -9.49 -27.74
CA THR A 444 13.86 -10.52 -28.51
C THR A 444 13.18 -10.73 -29.85
N ASN A 445 13.94 -10.52 -30.94
CA ASN A 445 13.46 -10.75 -32.28
C ASN A 445 13.62 -12.20 -32.72
N SER A 446 12.54 -12.79 -33.20
CA SER A 446 12.48 -14.10 -33.83
C SER A 446 11.95 -13.95 -35.25
N ARG A 447 12.80 -14.30 -36.22
CA ARG A 447 12.45 -14.19 -37.64
C ARG A 447 11.78 -15.48 -38.14
N SER A 448 10.80 -15.34 -39.00
CA SER A 448 10.30 -16.43 -39.84
C SER A 448 10.10 -15.89 -41.26
N SER A 449 11.16 -15.89 -42.07
CA SER A 449 11.07 -15.53 -43.50
C SER A 449 10.64 -16.73 -44.33
N THR A 450 9.91 -16.47 -45.41
CA THR A 450 9.77 -17.39 -46.55
C THR A 450 10.67 -16.93 -47.70
N ASP A 451 10.97 -17.85 -48.63
CA ASP A 451 11.91 -17.61 -49.73
C ASP A 451 11.43 -16.51 -50.69
N ILE A 452 12.36 -15.65 -51.12
CA ILE A 452 12.13 -14.67 -52.18
C ILE A 452 11.86 -15.42 -53.48
N THR A 453 10.82 -15.02 -54.20
CA THR A 453 10.59 -15.52 -55.56
C THR A 453 10.93 -14.42 -56.56
N LEU A 454 12.04 -14.62 -57.27
CA LEU A 454 12.39 -13.84 -58.45
C LEU A 454 11.66 -14.44 -59.67
N GLY A 455 10.90 -13.60 -60.38
CA GLY A 455 10.12 -13.99 -61.55
C GLY A 455 10.32 -13.03 -62.72
N GLY A 456 10.20 -13.56 -63.93
CA GLY A 456 10.35 -12.77 -65.15
C GLY A 456 11.83 -12.48 -65.48
N TYR A 457 12.46 -13.43 -66.18
CA TYR A 457 13.82 -13.31 -66.72
C TYR A 457 13.86 -13.13 -68.25
N PRO A 458 13.05 -12.26 -68.89
CA PRO A 458 13.00 -12.21 -70.35
C PRO A 458 14.35 -11.86 -70.99
N TRP A 459 15.14 -10.98 -70.37
CA TRP A 459 16.47 -10.54 -70.83
C TRP A 459 17.58 -11.58 -70.66
N CYS A 460 17.51 -12.46 -69.65
CA CYS A 460 18.56 -13.47 -69.45
C CYS A 460 18.72 -14.38 -70.68
N ASN A 461 17.63 -14.63 -71.42
CA ASN A 461 17.67 -15.45 -72.64
C ASN A 461 18.45 -14.81 -73.80
N GLU A 462 18.74 -13.51 -73.75
CA GLU A 462 19.57 -12.79 -74.72
C GLU A 462 21.07 -12.92 -74.41
N ILE A 463 21.42 -13.43 -73.22
CA ILE A 463 22.79 -13.79 -72.85
C ILE A 463 22.95 -15.28 -73.14
N ASP A 464 23.71 -15.65 -74.17
CA ASP A 464 23.84 -17.04 -74.62
C ASP A 464 24.52 -17.96 -73.57
N ASP A 465 25.41 -17.41 -72.73
CA ASP A 465 26.15 -18.18 -71.73
C ASP A 465 25.35 -18.41 -70.43
N ALA A 466 25.24 -19.67 -70.01
CA ALA A 466 24.56 -20.05 -68.78
C ALA A 466 25.27 -19.55 -67.53
N GLU A 467 26.59 -19.46 -67.54
CA GLU A 467 27.39 -19.08 -66.38
C GLU A 467 27.11 -17.62 -65.97
N TYR A 468 27.05 -16.70 -66.95
CA TYR A 468 26.72 -15.30 -66.68
C TYR A 468 25.27 -15.12 -66.21
N ARG A 469 24.32 -15.89 -66.76
CA ARG A 469 22.91 -15.85 -66.30
C ARG A 469 22.78 -16.28 -64.84
N ASP A 470 23.47 -17.35 -64.47
CA ASP A 470 23.44 -17.88 -63.10
C ASP A 470 24.11 -16.90 -62.12
N GLN A 471 25.24 -16.31 -62.51
CA GLN A 471 25.95 -15.32 -61.68
C GLN A 471 25.10 -14.06 -61.45
N ILE A 472 24.50 -13.49 -62.49
CA ILE A 472 23.66 -12.29 -62.34
C ILE A 472 22.44 -12.60 -61.46
N THR A 473 21.82 -13.76 -61.65
CA THR A 473 20.68 -14.19 -60.82
C THR A 473 21.10 -14.33 -59.36
N GLN A 474 22.27 -14.90 -59.10
CA GLN A 474 22.83 -15.06 -57.76
C GLN A 474 23.14 -13.72 -57.10
N ASP A 475 23.85 -12.82 -57.79
CA ASP A 475 24.27 -11.53 -57.24
C ASP A 475 23.06 -10.62 -56.98
N LEU A 476 22.13 -10.55 -57.93
CA LEU A 476 20.90 -9.78 -57.80
C LEU A 476 19.99 -10.35 -56.69
N SER A 477 19.95 -11.67 -56.53
CA SER A 477 19.30 -12.29 -55.37
C SER A 477 19.97 -11.82 -54.09
N GLY A 478 21.29 -11.89 -54.00
CA GLY A 478 22.07 -11.43 -52.83
C GLY A 478 21.83 -9.96 -52.49
N ASP A 479 21.83 -9.08 -53.50
CA ASP A 479 21.57 -7.65 -53.35
C ASP A 479 20.15 -7.39 -52.87
N THR A 480 19.17 -8.14 -53.35
CA THR A 480 17.77 -8.07 -52.89
C THR A 480 17.63 -8.59 -51.47
N TYR A 481 18.26 -9.74 -51.15
CA TYR A 481 18.29 -10.31 -49.81
C TYR A 481 18.87 -9.30 -48.81
N SER A 482 19.89 -8.52 -49.18
CA SER A 482 20.46 -7.51 -48.28
C SER A 482 19.44 -6.45 -47.79
N ALA A 483 18.49 -6.04 -48.64
CA ALA A 483 17.42 -5.12 -48.24
C ALA A 483 16.44 -5.77 -47.27
N ILE A 484 16.09 -7.03 -47.52
CA ILE A 484 15.19 -7.81 -46.67
C ILE A 484 15.85 -8.15 -45.34
N GLU A 485 17.15 -8.47 -45.33
CA GLU A 485 17.92 -8.67 -44.10
C GLU A 485 17.92 -7.41 -43.26
N LYS A 486 18.11 -6.22 -43.86
CA LYS A 486 17.99 -4.95 -43.13
C LYS A 486 16.63 -4.82 -42.44
N LEU A 487 15.52 -5.07 -43.16
CA LEU A 487 14.17 -5.04 -42.59
C LEU A 487 13.93 -6.12 -41.51
N ALA A 488 14.39 -7.33 -41.76
CA ALA A 488 14.24 -8.45 -40.84
C ALA A 488 15.09 -8.27 -39.58
N SER A 489 16.18 -7.51 -39.67
CA SER A 489 17.08 -7.19 -38.57
C SER A 489 16.65 -5.98 -37.74
N LEU A 490 15.55 -5.29 -38.12
CA LEU A 490 15.05 -4.15 -37.36
C LEU A 490 14.79 -4.54 -35.90
N GLN A 491 15.51 -3.91 -34.99
CA GLN A 491 15.38 -4.14 -33.55
C GLN A 491 14.36 -3.17 -32.97
N VAL A 492 13.43 -3.69 -32.19
CA VAL A 492 12.66 -2.86 -31.27
C VAL A 492 13.63 -2.48 -30.13
N PRO A 493 13.74 -1.19 -29.77
CA PRO A 493 14.61 -0.78 -28.67
C PRO A 493 14.13 -1.39 -27.35
N ASP A 494 15.06 -1.58 -26.43
CA ASP A 494 14.72 -1.88 -25.04
C ASP A 494 13.91 -0.72 -24.44
N ILE A 495 12.91 -1.05 -23.63
CA ILE A 495 11.96 -0.08 -23.10
C ILE A 495 12.18 0.04 -21.60
N ASP A 496 12.69 1.20 -21.19
CA ASP A 496 12.86 1.55 -19.79
C ASP A 496 11.53 2.06 -19.21
N VAL A 497 10.87 1.21 -18.44
CA VAL A 497 9.64 1.53 -17.70
C VAL A 497 9.92 1.81 -16.22
N PHE A 498 11.19 1.96 -15.83
CA PHE A 498 11.59 2.17 -14.44
C PHE A 498 10.86 3.36 -13.83
N THR A 499 10.80 4.49 -14.54
CA THR A 499 10.13 5.70 -14.06
C THR A 499 8.64 5.50 -13.79
N LEU A 500 7.94 4.69 -14.59
CA LEU A 500 6.52 4.34 -14.39
C LEU A 500 6.33 3.34 -13.24
N SER A 501 7.20 2.33 -13.15
CA SER A 501 7.13 1.27 -12.13
C SER A 501 7.46 1.76 -10.70
N ASN A 502 8.20 2.87 -10.58
CA ASN A 502 8.65 3.47 -9.31
C ASN A 502 7.81 4.66 -8.85
N MET A 503 6.74 5.03 -9.57
CA MET A 503 5.96 6.26 -9.28
C MET A 503 5.29 6.25 -7.91
N LEU A 504 4.79 5.10 -7.43
CA LEU A 504 4.12 4.95 -6.13
C LEU A 504 4.94 4.26 -5.06
N PHE A 505 6.22 3.97 -5.30
CA PHE A 505 7.09 3.36 -4.30
C PHE A 505 8.53 3.78 -4.60
N PRO A 506 9.03 4.86 -3.96
CA PRO A 506 10.38 5.33 -4.23
C PRO A 506 11.41 4.40 -3.58
N ASN A 507 12.64 4.43 -4.09
CA ASN A 507 13.76 3.62 -3.62
C ASN A 507 13.48 2.11 -3.79
N ASP A 508 13.45 1.42 -2.68
CA ASP A 508 13.61 -0.01 -2.56
C ASP A 508 12.26 -0.77 -2.56
N ASN A 509 11.16 -0.14 -2.97
CA ASN A 509 9.82 -0.76 -2.97
C ASN A 509 9.18 -0.79 -4.36
N ALA A 510 9.98 -0.72 -5.43
CA ALA A 510 9.57 -0.72 -6.82
C ALA A 510 8.60 -1.87 -7.19
N LEU A 511 7.71 -1.62 -8.16
CA LEU A 511 7.04 -2.72 -8.86
C LEU A 511 8.08 -3.47 -9.71
N GLN A 512 8.47 -4.70 -9.34
CA GLN A 512 9.28 -5.50 -10.26
C GLN A 512 8.40 -6.31 -11.17
N LEU A 513 8.63 -6.09 -12.44
CA LEU A 513 7.86 -6.68 -13.51
C LEU A 513 8.48 -8.02 -13.89
N SER A 514 7.66 -9.07 -13.91
CA SER A 514 8.09 -10.44 -14.24
C SER A 514 7.58 -10.90 -15.60
N ASP A 515 6.49 -10.29 -16.07
CA ASP A 515 5.78 -10.70 -17.27
C ASP A 515 5.50 -9.51 -18.18
N ALA A 516 5.64 -9.72 -19.49
CA ALA A 516 5.30 -8.74 -20.51
C ALA A 516 4.47 -9.37 -21.62
N SER A 517 3.54 -8.61 -22.17
CA SER A 517 2.71 -8.99 -23.33
C SER A 517 2.24 -7.75 -24.07
N VAL A 518 1.84 -7.91 -25.35
CA VAL A 518 1.36 -6.80 -26.18
C VAL A 518 0.05 -7.19 -26.89
N PRO A 519 -1.05 -7.40 -26.13
CA PRO A 519 -2.34 -7.78 -26.71
C PRO A 519 -2.97 -6.63 -27.51
N GLY A 520 -2.71 -5.39 -27.11
CA GLY A 520 -3.10 -4.18 -27.80
C GLY A 520 -2.19 -3.09 -27.27
N ASP A 521 -2.50 -2.61 -26.06
CA ASP A 521 -1.52 -1.96 -25.19
C ASP A 521 -0.49 -2.98 -24.69
N MET A 522 0.70 -2.50 -24.31
CA MET A 522 1.69 -3.34 -23.64
C MET A 522 1.29 -3.52 -22.18
N ALA A 523 1.08 -4.77 -21.77
CA ALA A 523 0.74 -5.12 -20.41
C ALA A 523 1.96 -5.75 -19.72
N LEU A 524 2.38 -5.14 -18.63
CA LEU A 524 3.46 -5.60 -17.78
C LEU A 524 2.89 -5.95 -16.42
N PHE A 525 3.11 -7.17 -15.96
CA PHE A 525 2.62 -7.64 -14.67
C PHE A 525 3.79 -7.96 -13.76
N GLY A 526 3.58 -7.73 -12.48
CA GLY A 526 4.63 -7.95 -11.52
C GLY A 526 4.11 -8.05 -10.11
N GLN A 527 5.07 -8.27 -9.23
CA GLN A 527 4.88 -8.02 -7.82
C GLN A 527 5.60 -6.74 -7.47
N ILE A 528 5.05 -6.00 -6.53
CA ILE A 528 5.86 -5.06 -5.78
C ILE A 528 6.94 -5.93 -5.13
N ASN A 529 8.14 -5.90 -5.73
CA ASN A 529 9.27 -6.69 -5.28
C ASN A 529 10.37 -5.72 -4.87
N PRO A 530 10.86 -5.88 -3.66
CA PRO A 530 11.15 -4.69 -2.94
C PRO A 530 12.53 -4.89 -2.35
N SER A 531 13.48 -4.19 -2.89
CA SER A 531 14.77 -4.04 -2.22
C SER A 531 14.66 -3.58 -0.73
N ALA A 532 13.46 -3.29 -0.20
CA ALA A 532 13.12 -3.03 1.21
C ALA A 532 11.89 -3.81 1.74
N THR A 533 11.15 -4.55 0.92
CA THR A 533 10.03 -5.45 1.31
C THR A 533 10.24 -6.90 0.83
N THR A 534 11.40 -7.22 0.25
CA THR A 534 11.83 -8.63 0.02
C THR A 534 11.94 -9.28 1.37
N CYS A 535 12.29 -8.44 2.36
CA CYS A 535 12.20 -8.57 3.79
C CYS A 535 10.81 -8.09 4.26
N LEU A 536 9.89 -9.01 4.48
CA LEU A 536 8.67 -8.75 5.26
C LEU A 536 8.77 -9.51 6.57
N LEU A 537 8.59 -8.79 7.67
CA LEU A 537 8.40 -9.43 8.96
C LEU A 537 6.93 -9.79 9.12
N SER A 538 6.67 -11.08 9.28
CA SER A 538 5.36 -11.60 9.63
C SER A 538 5.37 -12.11 11.07
N PRO A 539 4.41 -11.70 11.92
CA PRO A 539 3.41 -10.67 11.65
C PRO A 539 4.02 -9.25 11.66
N LEU A 540 3.42 -8.30 10.93
CA LEU A 540 3.85 -6.89 10.93
C LEU A 540 3.55 -6.18 12.26
N GLN A 541 2.53 -6.66 12.97
CA GLN A 541 2.15 -6.23 14.30
C GLN A 541 1.72 -7.45 15.11
N ALA A 542 2.17 -7.57 16.36
CA ALA A 542 1.69 -8.57 17.29
C ALA A 542 1.49 -7.98 18.68
N THR A 543 0.39 -8.31 19.34
CA THR A 543 0.23 -8.04 20.78
C THR A 543 0.86 -9.20 21.53
N VAL A 544 1.68 -8.95 22.55
CA VAL A 544 2.30 -10.00 23.39
C VAL A 544 2.11 -9.59 24.85
N VAL A 545 1.93 -10.52 25.76
CA VAL A 545 1.74 -10.18 27.17
C VAL A 545 3.09 -10.22 27.89
N ALA A 546 3.31 -9.26 28.78
CA ALA A 546 4.50 -9.19 29.61
C ALA A 546 4.70 -10.46 30.44
N SER A 547 5.95 -10.87 30.58
CA SER A 547 6.29 -12.05 31.37
C SER A 547 6.03 -11.76 32.86
N ASN A 548 5.35 -12.68 33.53
CA ASN A 548 5.05 -12.58 34.96
C ASN A 548 5.52 -13.87 35.66
N PRO A 549 6.62 -13.83 36.44
CA PRO A 549 7.14 -14.99 37.15
C PRO A 549 6.13 -15.64 38.10
N ALA A 550 5.15 -14.87 38.59
CA ALA A 550 4.09 -15.36 39.47
C ALA A 550 2.90 -16.02 38.73
N GLN A 551 2.82 -15.92 37.40
CA GLN A 551 1.73 -16.43 36.56
C GLN A 551 2.22 -17.29 35.37
N SER A 552 3.36 -17.98 35.54
CA SER A 552 4.17 -18.69 34.54
C SER A 552 3.50 -19.75 33.63
N ALA A 553 2.18 -20.01 33.69
CA ALA A 553 1.58 -21.19 33.07
C ALA A 553 0.65 -20.96 31.86
N LEU A 554 0.20 -19.73 31.55
CA LEU A 554 -0.94 -19.56 30.62
C LEU A 554 -0.86 -18.39 29.63
N VAL A 555 0.29 -17.71 29.58
CA VAL A 555 0.45 -16.47 28.85
C VAL A 555 1.60 -16.65 27.87
N ASN A 556 1.32 -16.53 26.57
CA ASN A 556 2.37 -16.54 25.56
C ASN A 556 3.13 -15.21 25.63
N ASP A 557 4.24 -15.21 26.35
CA ASP A 557 5.17 -14.08 26.51
C ASP A 557 6.21 -14.01 25.38
N THR A 558 6.06 -14.88 24.37
CA THR A 558 6.94 -14.92 23.20
C THR A 558 6.16 -14.75 21.91
N GLN A 559 6.82 -14.19 20.90
CA GLN A 559 6.29 -14.13 19.54
C GLN A 559 7.39 -14.50 18.56
N VAL A 560 7.04 -15.28 17.54
CA VAL A 560 7.96 -15.56 16.44
C VAL A 560 7.71 -14.55 15.33
N PHE A 561 8.76 -13.87 14.90
CA PHE A 561 8.76 -13.05 13.71
C PHE A 561 9.57 -13.76 12.65
N THR A 562 8.98 -13.94 11.47
CA THR A 562 9.65 -14.59 10.34
C THR A 562 9.86 -13.57 9.24
N LEU A 563 11.10 -13.50 8.76
CA LEU A 563 11.47 -12.73 7.60
C LEU A 563 11.20 -13.58 6.34
N THR A 564 10.20 -13.20 5.57
CA THR A 564 10.21 -13.54 4.14
C THR A 564 11.28 -12.64 3.54
N GLY A 565 12.31 -13.20 2.88
CA GLY A 565 13.58 -12.53 2.57
C GLY A 565 14.24 -13.11 1.31
N PRO A 566 15.26 -12.42 0.74
CA PRO A 566 16.06 -12.98 -0.34
C PRO A 566 16.79 -14.26 0.12
N ALA A 567 16.78 -15.30 -0.72
CA ALA A 567 17.36 -16.59 -0.37
C ALA A 567 18.88 -16.50 -0.17
N GLY A 568 19.39 -17.09 0.91
CA GLY A 568 20.83 -17.09 1.23
C GLY A 568 21.33 -15.83 1.94
N ALA A 569 20.45 -14.92 2.38
CA ALA A 569 20.84 -13.75 3.15
C ALA A 569 21.33 -14.11 4.56
N THR A 570 22.33 -13.37 5.07
CA THR A 570 22.70 -13.38 6.49
C THR A 570 21.86 -12.34 7.21
N ILE A 571 21.11 -12.76 8.24
CA ILE A 571 20.13 -11.90 8.93
C ILE A 571 20.63 -11.55 10.33
N SER A 572 20.52 -10.28 10.70
CA SER A 572 20.74 -9.77 12.05
C SER A 572 19.45 -9.15 12.59
N TRP A 573 19.24 -9.29 13.89
CA TRP A 573 18.03 -8.86 14.57
C TRP A 573 18.36 -7.82 15.64
N SER A 574 17.52 -6.79 15.75
CA SER A 574 17.63 -5.78 16.81
C SER A 574 16.25 -5.43 17.36
N LEU A 575 16.23 -5.00 18.62
CA LEU A 575 15.03 -4.55 19.32
C LEU A 575 15.25 -3.12 19.83
N SER A 576 14.26 -2.25 19.64
CA SER A 576 14.27 -0.87 20.14
C SER A 576 12.90 -0.49 20.71
N ASN A 577 12.88 0.43 21.66
CA ASN A 577 11.66 1.01 22.21
C ASN A 577 11.91 2.42 22.73
N ASN A 578 10.84 3.18 22.95
CA ASN A 578 10.86 4.54 23.50
C ASN A 578 10.48 4.57 24.99
N ALA A 579 10.46 3.41 25.67
CA ALA A 579 10.00 3.25 27.04
C ALA A 579 11.13 3.03 28.05
N ASP A 580 12.40 3.22 27.64
CA ASP A 580 13.60 2.96 28.44
C ASP A 580 13.67 1.53 29.03
N VAL A 581 13.00 0.56 28.39
CA VAL A 581 13.01 -0.85 28.81
C VAL A 581 14.21 -1.54 28.17
N CYS A 582 15.08 -2.15 28.98
CA CYS A 582 16.27 -2.88 28.51
C CYS A 582 15.93 -3.88 27.40
N THR A 583 16.58 -3.82 26.24
CA THR A 583 16.30 -4.67 25.06
C THR A 583 17.22 -5.87 24.90
N ASP A 584 18.26 -5.98 25.74
CA ASP A 584 19.28 -7.03 25.65
C ASP A 584 18.68 -8.44 25.78
N ASP A 585 19.14 -9.36 24.94
CA ASP A 585 18.77 -10.79 24.93
C ASP A 585 17.24 -11.07 24.83
N ARG A 586 16.45 -10.11 24.35
CA ARG A 586 14.99 -10.27 24.16
C ARG A 586 14.56 -10.55 22.72
N ILE A 587 15.51 -10.62 21.79
CA ILE A 587 15.29 -11.07 20.42
C ILE A 587 16.42 -12.01 20.01
N GLU A 588 16.08 -13.25 19.66
CA GLU A 588 17.07 -14.27 19.31
C GLU A 588 16.71 -14.94 17.98
N GLY A 589 17.66 -14.97 17.05
CA GLY A 589 17.51 -15.68 15.78
C GLY A 589 17.34 -17.19 15.99
N ARG A 590 16.50 -17.83 15.16
CA ARG A 590 16.24 -19.27 15.17
C ARG A 590 17.19 -20.02 14.23
N GLU A 591 17.24 -21.34 14.42
CA GLU A 591 18.07 -22.25 13.59
C GLU A 591 17.65 -22.27 12.11
N ASP A 592 16.43 -21.86 11.78
CA ASP A 592 15.95 -21.73 10.40
C ASP A 592 16.64 -20.59 9.62
N GLY A 593 17.39 -19.73 10.31
CA GLY A 593 18.13 -18.61 9.76
C GLY A 593 17.28 -17.43 9.31
N ILE A 594 15.95 -17.55 9.30
CA ILE A 594 15.01 -16.55 8.77
C ILE A 594 14.01 -16.04 9.81
N SER A 595 13.90 -16.69 10.96
CA SER A 595 12.99 -16.28 12.04
C SER A 595 13.75 -15.85 13.28
N ALA A 596 13.12 -15.05 14.12
CA ALA A 596 13.56 -14.75 15.48
C ALA A 596 12.43 -14.91 16.50
N THR A 597 12.80 -15.34 17.69
CA THR A 597 11.90 -15.37 18.85
C THR A 597 12.08 -14.09 19.64
N TYR A 598 11.04 -13.28 19.66
CA TYR A 598 10.89 -12.15 20.56
C TYR A 598 10.39 -12.63 21.92
N LYS A 599 10.92 -12.04 23.00
CA LYS A 599 10.48 -12.27 24.37
C LYS A 599 10.06 -10.95 25.03
N ALA A 600 8.82 -10.92 25.52
CA ALA A 600 8.29 -9.77 26.24
C ALA A 600 9.10 -9.51 27.54
N PRO A 601 9.22 -8.24 27.96
CA PRO A 601 9.91 -7.90 29.21
C PRO A 601 9.15 -8.44 30.42
N ASP A 602 9.79 -8.40 31.59
CA ASP A 602 9.11 -8.66 32.86
C ASP A 602 8.10 -7.54 33.15
N ILE A 603 6.91 -7.91 33.63
CA ILE A 603 5.83 -6.97 33.98
C ILE A 603 6.28 -5.88 34.97
N SER A 604 7.27 -6.18 35.82
CA SER A 604 7.86 -5.23 36.76
C SER A 604 8.64 -4.09 36.11
N LEU A 605 9.04 -4.23 34.84
CA LEU A 605 9.73 -3.20 34.07
C LEU A 605 8.78 -2.23 33.37
N LEU A 606 7.48 -2.53 33.36
CA LEU A 606 6.50 -1.71 32.66
C LEU A 606 6.11 -0.47 33.47
N SER A 607 6.02 0.67 32.77
CA SER A 607 5.51 1.94 33.32
C SER A 607 4.17 2.37 32.72
N SER A 608 3.54 1.51 31.92
CA SER A 608 2.24 1.73 31.28
C SER A 608 1.50 0.38 31.15
N ALA A 609 0.18 0.39 30.90
CA ALA A 609 -0.58 -0.85 30.65
C ALA A 609 -0.21 -1.49 29.32
N SER A 610 0.27 -0.71 28.36
CA SER A 610 0.96 -1.21 27.19
C SER A 610 1.96 -0.22 26.62
N PHE A 611 2.91 -0.73 25.85
CA PHE A 611 3.84 0.07 25.07
C PHE A 611 4.29 -0.69 23.82
N GLN A 612 4.96 0.03 22.92
CA GLN A 612 5.38 -0.49 21.61
C GLN A 612 6.89 -0.74 21.61
N GLU A 613 7.29 -1.88 21.04
CA GLU A 613 8.68 -2.19 20.71
C GLU A 613 8.80 -2.47 19.22
N VAL A 614 9.89 -2.02 18.62
CA VAL A 614 10.19 -2.22 17.21
C VAL A 614 11.24 -3.30 17.07
N ILE A 615 10.85 -4.38 16.38
CA ILE A 615 11.74 -5.46 15.96
C ILE A 615 12.23 -5.08 14.57
N THR A 616 13.55 -5.10 14.37
CA THR A 616 14.16 -4.83 13.06
C THR A 616 15.03 -6.01 12.65
N ALA A 617 14.81 -6.51 11.43
CA ALA A 617 15.65 -7.49 10.77
C ALA A 617 16.44 -6.80 9.66
N VAL A 618 17.76 -6.99 9.66
CA VAL A 618 18.65 -6.53 8.60
C VAL A 618 19.23 -7.75 7.91
N ALA A 619 18.88 -7.95 6.64
CA ALA A 619 19.35 -9.03 5.81
C ALA A 619 20.45 -8.54 4.85
N VAL A 620 21.54 -9.28 4.74
CA VAL A 620 22.69 -8.94 3.91
C VAL A 620 22.92 -10.08 2.91
N VAL A 621 23.00 -9.74 1.62
CA VAL A 621 23.23 -10.69 0.51
C VAL A 621 24.51 -10.30 -0.21
N ASP A 622 25.43 -11.25 -0.34
CA ASP A 622 26.61 -11.10 -1.20
C ASP A 622 26.26 -11.55 -2.63
N ASN A 623 26.30 -10.60 -3.57
CA ASN A 623 25.94 -10.81 -4.96
C ASN A 623 27.07 -11.49 -5.74
N ALA A 624 26.71 -12.19 -6.82
CA ALA A 624 27.67 -12.92 -7.66
C ALA A 624 28.72 -12.02 -8.36
N ASP A 625 28.46 -10.72 -8.44
CA ASP A 625 29.37 -9.70 -8.98
C ASP A 625 30.38 -9.16 -7.94
N GLY A 626 30.31 -9.63 -6.69
CA GLY A 626 31.16 -9.20 -5.57
C GLY A 626 30.67 -7.96 -4.82
N THR A 627 29.45 -7.47 -5.10
CA THR A 627 28.79 -6.41 -4.32
C THR A 627 27.96 -7.00 -3.17
N THR A 628 27.57 -6.16 -2.21
CA THR A 628 26.73 -6.57 -1.08
C THR A 628 25.46 -5.72 -1.05
N SER A 629 24.30 -6.38 -1.07
CA SER A 629 22.98 -5.74 -0.91
C SER A 629 22.51 -5.87 0.54
N THR A 630 21.97 -4.79 1.11
CA THR A 630 21.42 -4.77 2.48
C THR A 630 19.94 -4.42 2.44
N TYR A 631 19.12 -5.19 3.15
CA TYR A 631 17.66 -5.08 3.20
C TYR A 631 17.23 -4.93 4.66
N THR A 632 16.25 -4.07 4.95
CA THR A 632 15.75 -3.83 6.31
C THR A 632 14.24 -3.97 6.39
N ALA A 633 13.75 -4.76 7.35
CA ALA A 633 12.34 -4.88 7.67
C ALA A 633 12.07 -4.63 9.15
N SER A 634 10.94 -4.02 9.45
CA SER A 634 10.52 -3.74 10.83
C SER A 634 9.09 -4.21 11.09
N ALA A 635 8.86 -4.65 12.32
CA ALA A 635 7.55 -5.00 12.85
C ALA A 635 7.38 -4.40 14.25
N VAL A 636 6.13 -4.25 14.70
CA VAL A 636 5.81 -3.69 16.02
C VAL A 636 5.26 -4.78 16.94
N ALA A 637 5.92 -5.00 18.08
CA ALA A 637 5.36 -5.76 19.18
C ALA A 637 4.70 -4.80 20.17
N ILE A 638 3.44 -5.06 20.51
CA ILE A 638 2.68 -4.31 21.49
C ILE A 638 2.67 -5.15 22.76
N VAL A 639 3.43 -4.70 23.76
CA VAL A 639 3.51 -5.41 25.03
C VAL A 639 2.34 -4.97 25.90
N SER A 640 1.40 -5.87 26.15
CA SER A 640 0.33 -5.68 27.12
C SER A 640 0.78 -6.16 28.50
N ALA A 641 0.53 -5.36 29.53
CA ALA A 641 0.82 -5.78 30.89
C ALA A 641 -0.10 -6.89 31.39
N ASN A 642 -1.35 -6.92 30.91
CA ASN A 642 -2.35 -7.89 31.33
C ASN A 642 -2.82 -8.76 30.15
N PRO A 643 -3.05 -10.06 30.37
CA PRO A 643 -3.56 -10.98 29.35
C PRO A 643 -5.05 -10.80 29.01
N ILE A 644 -5.81 -10.16 29.89
CA ILE A 644 -7.23 -9.86 29.71
C ILE A 644 -7.43 -8.38 30.00
N ASN A 645 -8.10 -7.69 29.09
CA ASN A 645 -8.64 -6.35 29.33
C ASN A 645 -10.14 -6.43 29.53
N ILE A 646 -10.70 -5.69 30.48
CA ILE A 646 -12.16 -5.54 30.64
C ILE A 646 -12.50 -4.07 30.55
N ASN A 647 -13.36 -3.72 29.61
CA ASN A 647 -13.88 -2.38 29.42
C ASN A 647 -15.39 -2.32 29.64
N PRO A 648 -15.90 -1.31 30.36
CA PRO A 648 -15.11 -0.37 31.15
C PRO A 648 -14.39 -1.03 32.33
N CYS A 649 -13.24 -0.50 32.73
CA CYS A 649 -12.52 -0.86 33.96
C CYS A 649 -13.25 -0.36 35.21
N PHE A 650 -13.88 0.82 35.11
CA PHE A 650 -14.80 1.35 36.13
C PHE A 650 -16.06 1.93 35.47
N ALA A 651 -17.21 1.72 36.11
CA ALA A 651 -18.45 2.38 35.73
C ALA A 651 -19.25 2.88 36.95
N TYR A 652 -19.89 4.03 36.80
CA TYR A 652 -20.90 4.53 37.72
C TYR A 652 -22.30 4.09 37.27
N ALA A 653 -23.12 3.68 38.22
CA ALA A 653 -24.45 3.18 37.94
C ALA A 653 -25.48 3.61 39.00
N VAL A 654 -26.71 3.86 38.58
CA VAL A 654 -27.84 4.05 39.49
C VAL A 654 -28.63 2.74 39.57
N SER A 655 -28.83 2.22 40.79
CA SER A 655 -29.55 0.97 41.03
C SER A 655 -30.97 1.03 40.47
N GLY A 656 -31.40 -0.01 39.76
CA GLY A 656 -32.73 -0.06 39.14
C GLY A 656 -32.87 0.81 37.89
N SER A 657 -31.76 1.35 37.36
CA SER A 657 -31.72 1.88 36.00
C SER A 657 -32.14 0.80 35.00
N SER A 658 -32.96 1.18 34.02
CA SER A 658 -33.41 0.29 32.95
C SER A 658 -32.37 0.06 31.85
N ALA A 659 -31.30 0.88 31.83
CA ALA A 659 -30.19 0.74 30.89
C ALA A 659 -29.08 -0.11 31.53
N PRO A 660 -28.84 -1.35 31.07
CA PRO A 660 -27.72 -2.15 31.56
C PRO A 660 -26.39 -1.58 31.05
N ILE A 661 -25.31 -1.89 31.77
CA ILE A 661 -23.95 -1.57 31.36
C ILE A 661 -23.41 -2.76 30.56
N THR A 662 -22.84 -2.48 29.38
CA THR A 662 -22.18 -3.50 28.56
C THR A 662 -20.69 -3.55 28.93
N PHE A 663 -20.22 -4.71 29.32
CA PHE A 663 -18.81 -5.02 29.50
C PHE A 663 -18.28 -5.79 28.28
N THR A 664 -17.08 -5.45 27.85
CA THR A 664 -16.33 -6.17 26.82
C THR A 664 -15.02 -6.66 27.41
N ALA A 665 -14.78 -7.97 27.34
CA ALA A 665 -13.51 -8.57 27.69
C ALA A 665 -12.75 -8.94 26.42
N SER A 666 -11.50 -8.49 26.35
CA SER A 666 -10.58 -8.78 25.24
C SER A 666 -9.41 -9.61 25.76
N VAL A 667 -9.16 -10.74 25.11
CA VAL A 667 -8.11 -11.69 25.50
C VAL A 667 -6.97 -11.64 24.49
N VAL A 668 -5.76 -11.36 24.96
CA VAL A 668 -4.57 -11.27 24.12
C VAL A 668 -4.16 -12.66 23.59
N ASN A 669 -3.85 -12.77 22.30
CA ASN A 669 -3.20 -13.94 21.67
C ASN A 669 -3.87 -15.31 21.88
N LYS A 670 -5.20 -15.40 21.96
CA LYS A 670 -5.87 -16.71 22.04
C LYS A 670 -6.88 -16.92 20.92
N SER A 671 -6.60 -17.91 20.07
CA SER A 671 -7.66 -18.66 19.41
C SER A 671 -8.50 -19.34 20.50
N ALA A 672 -9.82 -19.37 20.33
CA ALA A 672 -10.76 -19.89 21.32
C ALA A 672 -10.53 -21.37 21.71
N GLU A 673 -9.68 -22.09 20.97
CA GLU A 673 -9.51 -23.54 21.07
C GLU A 673 -8.61 -23.99 22.24
N ASP A 674 -7.71 -23.13 22.75
CA ASP A 674 -6.73 -23.50 23.80
C ASP A 674 -6.99 -22.88 25.18
N ALA A 675 -8.09 -22.14 25.37
CA ALA A 675 -8.23 -21.20 26.50
C ALA A 675 -9.05 -21.69 27.71
N GLY A 676 -9.76 -22.82 27.61
CA GLY A 676 -10.81 -23.18 28.58
C GLY A 676 -12.11 -22.41 28.33
N GLN A 677 -13.17 -22.70 29.10
CA GLN A 677 -14.48 -22.07 28.89
C GLN A 677 -14.48 -20.62 29.45
N PRO A 678 -14.84 -19.61 28.63
CA PRO A 678 -14.99 -18.24 29.11
C PRO A 678 -16.15 -18.16 30.12
N ALA A 679 -15.99 -17.36 31.16
CA ALA A 679 -17.02 -17.19 32.18
C ALA A 679 -17.04 -15.77 32.74
N TRP A 680 -18.25 -15.21 32.81
CA TRP A 680 -18.56 -13.95 33.46
C TRP A 680 -19.08 -14.18 34.89
N GLY A 681 -18.52 -13.44 35.84
CA GLY A 681 -19.00 -13.32 37.22
C GLY A 681 -19.58 -11.92 37.44
N GLY A 682 -20.77 -11.85 38.04
CA GLY A 682 -21.45 -10.57 38.31
C GLY A 682 -22.19 -9.95 37.11
N ALA A 683 -22.02 -10.48 35.89
CA ALA A 683 -22.71 -10.04 34.69
C ALA A 683 -23.26 -11.24 33.89
N THR A 684 -24.18 -10.99 32.95
CA THR A 684 -24.78 -12.00 32.08
C THR A 684 -24.10 -12.00 30.72
N ASP A 685 -23.59 -13.15 30.26
CA ASP A 685 -22.96 -13.27 28.94
C ASP A 685 -23.96 -12.92 27.81
N THR A 686 -23.53 -12.04 26.92
CA THR A 686 -24.28 -11.58 25.75
C THR A 686 -23.44 -11.61 24.47
N THR A 687 -22.35 -12.38 24.47
CA THR A 687 -21.42 -12.48 23.34
C THR A 687 -22.15 -12.95 22.08
N PRO A 688 -22.19 -12.15 20.99
CA PRO A 688 -22.80 -12.57 19.74
C PRO A 688 -22.03 -13.72 19.08
N ASP A 689 -22.72 -14.60 18.37
CA ASP A 689 -22.08 -15.66 17.56
C ASP A 689 -21.12 -15.09 16.50
N SER A 690 -21.31 -13.83 16.10
CA SER A 690 -20.47 -13.10 15.14
C SER A 690 -19.34 -12.28 15.79
N ALA A 691 -19.11 -12.41 17.09
CA ALA A 691 -18.04 -11.68 17.76
C ALA A 691 -16.67 -12.11 17.21
N PRO A 692 -15.71 -11.17 17.05
CA PRO A 692 -14.35 -11.52 16.69
C PRO A 692 -13.75 -12.49 17.72
N PRO A 693 -12.89 -13.44 17.30
CA PRO A 693 -12.19 -14.33 18.22
C PRO A 693 -11.47 -13.54 19.32
N GLY A 694 -11.59 -13.98 20.58
CA GLY A 694 -10.97 -13.34 21.73
C GLY A 694 -11.75 -12.16 22.34
N ILE A 695 -12.90 -11.79 21.75
CA ILE A 695 -13.79 -10.75 22.26
C ILE A 695 -15.04 -11.39 22.86
N TYR A 696 -15.35 -11.01 24.10
CA TYR A 696 -16.53 -11.48 24.83
C TYR A 696 -17.30 -10.28 25.36
N THR A 697 -18.63 -10.34 25.35
CA THR A 697 -19.45 -9.25 25.90
C THR A 697 -20.40 -9.77 26.96
N ALA A 698 -20.70 -8.93 27.95
CA ALA A 698 -21.69 -9.23 28.97
C ALA A 698 -22.51 -7.99 29.34
N SER A 699 -23.73 -8.23 29.78
CA SER A 699 -24.66 -7.22 30.27
C SER A 699 -24.74 -7.27 31.79
N TYR A 700 -24.52 -6.13 32.43
CA TYR A 700 -24.64 -5.93 33.87
C TYR A 700 -25.84 -5.04 34.18
N THR A 701 -26.73 -5.51 35.05
CA THR A 701 -27.88 -4.73 35.52
C THR A 701 -27.61 -4.21 36.93
N PRO A 702 -27.54 -2.90 37.15
CA PRO A 702 -27.21 -2.33 38.45
C PRO A 702 -28.27 -2.64 39.50
N THR A 703 -27.88 -3.34 40.56
CA THR A 703 -28.74 -3.63 41.71
C THR A 703 -28.03 -3.27 43.01
N LEU A 704 -28.75 -2.72 43.99
CA LEU A 704 -28.23 -2.55 45.34
C LEU A 704 -28.93 -3.49 46.31
N SER A 705 -28.14 -4.36 46.96
CA SER A 705 -28.67 -5.29 47.96
C SER A 705 -29.00 -4.61 49.29
N THR A 706 -28.15 -3.68 49.76
CA THR A 706 -28.35 -2.85 50.96
C THR A 706 -27.55 -1.54 50.86
N GLY A 707 -27.92 -0.51 51.64
CA GLY A 707 -27.15 0.74 51.73
C GLY A 707 -27.53 1.84 50.76
N ALA A 708 -26.78 2.95 50.81
CA ALA A 708 -26.95 4.12 49.94
C ALA A 708 -26.12 4.01 48.65
N TYR A 709 -25.02 3.26 48.70
CA TYR A 709 -24.12 2.97 47.60
C TYR A 709 -23.40 1.64 47.89
N GLY A 710 -22.79 1.04 46.87
CA GLY A 710 -22.00 -0.19 46.97
C GLY A 710 -21.04 -0.31 45.78
N LEU A 711 -19.86 -0.88 46.02
CA LEU A 711 -18.93 -1.24 44.95
C LEU A 711 -19.13 -2.71 44.61
N GLU A 712 -19.60 -2.98 43.39
CA GLU A 712 -19.74 -4.33 42.86
C GLU A 712 -18.57 -4.64 41.92
N THR A 713 -18.30 -5.93 41.73
CA THR A 713 -17.19 -6.40 40.90
C THR A 713 -17.73 -7.29 39.79
N VAL A 714 -17.43 -6.92 38.55
CA VAL A 714 -17.62 -7.79 37.38
C VAL A 714 -16.30 -8.48 37.09
N THR A 715 -16.32 -9.80 36.93
CA THR A 715 -15.12 -10.60 36.67
C THR A 715 -15.28 -11.31 35.34
N PHE A 716 -14.24 -11.28 34.50
CA PHE A 716 -14.13 -12.18 33.36
C PHE A 716 -12.99 -13.15 33.62
N SER A 717 -13.21 -14.43 33.29
CA SER A 717 -12.20 -15.46 33.46
C SER A 717 -12.17 -16.39 32.25
N ILE A 718 -10.97 -16.83 31.89
CA ILE A 718 -10.74 -17.82 30.86
C ILE A 718 -9.54 -18.68 31.28
N GLY A 719 -9.77 -19.98 31.45
CA GLY A 719 -8.79 -20.89 32.04
C GLY A 719 -8.52 -20.52 33.51
N SER A 720 -7.25 -20.27 33.87
CA SER A 720 -6.88 -19.81 35.22
C SER A 720 -6.54 -18.32 35.31
N VAL A 721 -6.84 -17.55 34.26
CA VAL A 721 -6.60 -16.11 34.20
C VAL A 721 -7.93 -15.39 34.37
N SER A 722 -7.94 -14.30 35.14
CA SER A 722 -9.11 -13.47 35.35
C SER A 722 -8.74 -11.99 35.41
N ALA A 723 -9.65 -11.14 34.97
CA ALA A 723 -9.61 -9.70 35.18
C ALA A 723 -10.90 -9.24 35.86
N THR A 724 -10.85 -8.07 36.49
CA THR A 724 -11.98 -7.50 37.23
C THR A 724 -12.21 -6.05 36.83
N ALA A 725 -13.49 -5.68 36.72
CA ALA A 725 -13.95 -4.31 36.61
C ALA A 725 -14.79 -3.93 37.84
N SER A 726 -14.79 -2.65 38.18
CA SER A 726 -15.51 -2.12 39.36
C SER A 726 -16.73 -1.32 38.94
N VAL A 727 -17.86 -1.54 39.61
CA VAL A 727 -19.09 -0.77 39.38
C VAL A 727 -19.52 -0.10 40.67
N LEU A 728 -19.49 1.23 40.70
CA LEU A 728 -20.07 2.00 41.81
C LEU A 728 -21.57 2.13 41.57
N VAL A 729 -22.35 1.36 42.32
CA VAL A 729 -23.81 1.43 42.26
C VAL A 729 -24.31 2.35 43.37
N VAL A 730 -25.12 3.35 43.02
CA VAL A 730 -25.75 4.27 43.97
C VAL A 730 -27.27 4.14 43.98
N LYS A 731 -27.89 4.49 45.11
CA LYS A 731 -29.34 4.46 45.26
C LYS A 731 -30.00 5.54 44.37
N PRO A 732 -31.18 5.26 43.76
CA PRO A 732 -31.93 6.28 43.03
C PRO A 732 -32.17 7.56 43.85
N GLY A 733 -31.93 8.70 43.21
CA GLY A 733 -32.12 10.03 43.81
C GLY A 733 -30.99 10.48 44.75
N LEU A 734 -29.92 9.69 44.89
CA LEU A 734 -28.70 10.09 45.57
C LEU A 734 -27.66 10.49 44.53
N TYR A 735 -27.13 11.70 44.65
CA TYR A 735 -26.10 12.23 43.76
C TYR A 735 -24.94 12.78 44.60
N PRO A 736 -23.70 12.70 44.11
CA PRO A 736 -22.55 13.36 44.73
C PRO A 736 -22.82 14.84 44.93
N THR A 737 -22.25 15.42 46.00
CA THR A 737 -22.33 16.86 46.32
C THR A 737 -20.95 17.49 46.55
N LEU A 738 -19.89 16.67 46.51
CA LEU A 738 -18.49 17.11 46.55
C LEU A 738 -17.82 16.85 45.20
N HIS A 739 -17.00 17.79 44.72
CA HIS A 739 -16.07 17.53 43.61
C HIS A 739 -14.84 16.82 44.19
N VAL A 740 -14.57 15.60 43.74
CA VAL A 740 -13.49 14.78 44.28
C VAL A 740 -12.60 14.31 43.16
N GLY A 741 -11.30 14.49 43.32
CA GLY A 741 -10.34 14.08 42.33
C GLY A 741 -8.90 14.39 42.72
N ALA A 742 -8.02 14.30 41.74
CA ALA A 742 -6.58 14.40 41.91
C ALA A 742 -5.98 15.70 41.33
N GLY A 743 -6.82 16.57 40.77
CA GLY A 743 -6.41 17.91 40.39
C GLY A 743 -6.02 18.74 41.62
N THR A 744 -5.21 19.77 41.37
CA THR A 744 -4.74 20.63 42.45
C THR A 744 -5.73 21.77 42.65
N TRP A 745 -6.08 22.06 43.90
CA TRP A 745 -6.91 23.21 44.27
C TRP A 745 -6.09 24.25 45.01
N HIS A 746 -6.16 25.50 44.55
CA HIS A 746 -5.54 26.67 45.16
C HIS A 746 -6.60 27.66 45.64
N ALA A 747 -6.24 28.43 46.67
CA ALA A 747 -7.10 29.50 47.16
C ALA A 747 -7.26 30.59 46.08
N GLY A 748 -8.48 30.73 45.56
CA GLY A 748 -8.81 31.67 44.48
C GLY A 748 -9.19 31.00 43.17
N ASP A 749 -9.06 29.68 43.05
CA ASP A 749 -9.57 28.92 41.92
C ASP A 749 -11.08 29.07 41.81
N THR A 750 -11.58 29.18 40.58
CA THR A 750 -12.98 29.49 40.29
C THR A 750 -13.78 28.30 39.78
N ASP A 751 -13.10 27.23 39.36
CA ASP A 751 -13.72 26.06 38.75
C ASP A 751 -13.34 24.78 39.51
N PRO A 752 -14.24 24.21 40.34
CA PRO A 752 -13.97 22.99 41.08
C PRO A 752 -13.92 21.73 40.19
N ASP A 753 -14.35 21.79 38.93
CA ASP A 753 -14.30 20.65 38.01
C ASP A 753 -12.88 20.30 37.56
N GLU A 754 -11.94 21.26 37.60
CA GLU A 754 -10.51 21.02 37.38
C GLU A 754 -9.94 19.98 38.36
N VAL A 755 -10.53 19.85 39.56
CA VAL A 755 -10.12 18.82 40.53
C VAL A 755 -10.50 17.42 40.06
N VAL A 756 -11.63 17.29 39.37
CA VAL A 756 -12.18 16.01 38.89
C VAL A 756 -11.44 15.55 37.64
N ALA A 757 -11.23 16.44 36.67
CA ALA A 757 -10.53 16.16 35.42
C ALA A 757 -8.99 16.18 35.55
N GLY A 758 -8.47 16.79 36.61
CA GLY A 758 -7.05 16.98 36.82
C GLY A 758 -6.32 15.69 37.21
N ASN A 759 -5.14 15.50 36.61
CA ASN A 759 -4.19 14.43 36.95
C ASN A 759 -4.79 13.00 36.82
N LEU A 760 -5.63 12.79 35.80
CA LEU A 760 -6.22 11.49 35.44
C LEU A 760 -5.25 10.59 34.68
N THR A 761 -4.05 10.44 35.20
CA THR A 761 -3.05 9.49 34.71
C THR A 761 -3.06 8.22 35.56
N PRO A 762 -2.70 7.04 35.05
CA PRO A 762 -2.42 5.87 35.87
C PRO A 762 -1.34 6.12 36.92
N LEU A 763 -1.56 5.67 38.16
CA LEU A 763 -0.58 5.80 39.24
C LEU A 763 0.37 4.60 39.26
N ALA A 764 1.67 4.87 39.16
CA ALA A 764 2.72 3.85 39.26
C ALA A 764 2.73 3.17 40.64
N PRO A 765 3.12 1.89 40.76
CA PRO A 765 3.26 1.22 42.05
C PRO A 765 4.14 1.98 43.04
N GLY A 766 3.68 2.04 44.29
CA GLY A 766 4.34 2.80 45.36
C GLY A 766 4.30 4.32 45.20
N ALA A 767 3.83 4.87 44.07
CA ALA A 767 3.64 6.31 43.93
C ALA A 767 2.42 6.76 44.73
N SER A 768 2.47 8.02 45.19
CA SER A 768 1.39 8.64 45.95
C SER A 768 0.73 9.76 45.15
N ARG A 769 -0.56 9.95 45.37
CA ARG A 769 -1.38 10.99 44.77
C ARG A 769 -2.20 11.66 45.85
N GLN A 770 -2.06 12.96 45.96
CA GLN A 770 -2.88 13.78 46.86
C GLN A 770 -4.24 13.98 46.21
N LEU A 771 -5.30 13.70 46.96
CA LEU A 771 -6.67 13.92 46.53
C LEU A 771 -7.23 15.17 47.21
N ALA A 772 -8.10 15.87 46.50
CA ALA A 772 -8.87 17.00 47.02
C ALA A 772 -10.36 16.67 47.01
N ALA A 773 -11.10 17.30 47.92
CA ALA A 773 -12.54 17.17 48.04
C ALA A 773 -13.12 18.57 48.23
N ILE A 774 -13.68 19.12 47.16
CA ILE A 774 -14.16 20.50 47.14
C ILE A 774 -15.63 20.53 47.49
N GLN A 775 -15.96 21.33 48.51
CA GLN A 775 -17.32 21.66 48.88
C GLN A 775 -17.65 23.08 48.42
N THR A 776 -18.71 23.21 47.62
CA THR A 776 -19.20 24.48 47.11
C THR A 776 -20.41 24.93 47.89
N ASN A 777 -20.36 26.13 48.47
CA ASN A 777 -21.52 26.71 49.14
C ASN A 777 -22.51 27.27 48.11
N MET A 778 -23.62 26.57 47.92
CA MET A 778 -24.68 26.91 46.96
C MET A 778 -25.28 28.33 47.15
N MET A 779 -25.13 28.96 48.33
CA MET A 779 -25.63 30.32 48.57
C MET A 779 -24.61 31.41 48.26
N THR A 780 -23.31 31.13 48.43
CA THR A 780 -22.23 32.12 48.24
C THR A 780 -21.42 31.89 46.98
N GLY A 781 -21.51 30.70 46.38
CA GLY A 781 -20.66 30.26 45.27
C GLY A 781 -19.21 29.98 45.66
N GLU A 782 -18.88 30.04 46.96
CA GLU A 782 -17.52 29.86 47.44
C GLU A 782 -17.17 28.37 47.57
N SER A 783 -16.06 27.97 46.96
CA SER A 783 -15.54 26.60 46.94
C SER A 783 -14.37 26.45 47.90
N THR A 784 -14.35 25.38 48.69
CA THR A 784 -13.28 25.11 49.66
C THR A 784 -12.87 23.64 49.65
N ASP A 785 -11.57 23.36 49.71
CA ASP A 785 -11.06 22.01 49.90
C ASP A 785 -11.24 21.58 51.37
N ILE A 786 -12.06 20.55 51.57
CA ILE A 786 -12.39 19.99 52.87
C ILE A 786 -11.66 18.66 53.14
N ALA A 787 -10.83 18.15 52.22
CA ALA A 787 -10.20 16.83 52.31
C ALA A 787 -9.39 16.58 53.59
N SER A 788 -8.77 17.64 54.14
CA SER A 788 -7.96 17.57 55.36
C SER A 788 -8.67 18.06 56.63
N THR A 789 -9.95 18.42 56.53
CA THR A 789 -10.70 18.96 57.66
C THR A 789 -11.19 17.85 58.60
N PRO A 790 -11.25 18.06 59.93
CA PRO A 790 -11.69 17.04 60.90
C PRO A 790 -13.13 16.52 60.70
N GLY A 791 -13.93 17.20 59.87
CA GLY A 791 -15.32 16.84 59.57
C GLY A 791 -15.49 16.05 58.26
N CYS A 792 -14.41 15.77 57.53
CA CYS A 792 -14.40 14.98 56.31
C CYS A 792 -13.63 13.68 56.54
N THR A 793 -14.16 12.58 56.04
CA THR A 793 -13.54 11.25 56.10
C THR A 793 -13.38 10.71 54.68
N CYS A 794 -12.28 10.02 54.41
CA CYS A 794 -12.06 9.35 53.14
C CYS A 794 -11.84 7.85 53.34
N SER A 795 -12.32 7.04 52.39
CA SER A 795 -12.16 5.58 52.42
C SER A 795 -12.07 4.99 51.02
N ILE A 796 -11.30 3.92 50.88
CA ILE A 796 -11.29 3.07 49.68
C ILE A 796 -12.57 2.22 49.68
N LEU A 797 -13.34 2.25 48.61
CA LEU A 797 -14.59 1.50 48.48
C LEU A 797 -14.34 0.01 48.19
N GLY A 798 -15.24 -0.87 48.63
CA GLY A 798 -15.15 -2.32 48.41
C GLY A 798 -14.42 -3.12 49.51
N ALA A 799 -13.97 -2.47 50.59
CA ALA A 799 -13.42 -3.15 51.77
C ALA A 799 -14.54 -3.84 52.59
N PRO A 800 -14.35 -5.12 53.02
CA PRO A 800 -13.30 -5.40 54.00
C PRO A 800 -12.53 -6.71 53.74
N VAL A 801 -11.48 -6.74 52.91
CA VAL A 801 -10.62 -7.95 52.78
C VAL A 801 -9.23 -7.59 52.22
N PRO A 802 -8.15 -8.35 52.50
CA PRO A 802 -7.42 -8.58 53.75
C PRO A 802 -6.37 -7.47 54.04
N ASP A 803 -5.73 -7.45 55.23
CA ASP A 803 -4.59 -6.57 55.56
C ASP A 803 -3.31 -6.83 54.71
N ASP A 804 -3.44 -7.41 53.51
CA ASP A 804 -2.33 -7.77 52.61
C ASP A 804 -1.78 -6.59 51.80
N GLY A 805 -2.40 -5.41 51.90
CA GLY A 805 -1.95 -4.17 51.24
C GLY A 805 -2.23 -4.10 49.74
N SER A 806 -3.05 -5.01 49.18
CA SER A 806 -3.27 -5.15 47.73
C SER A 806 -4.02 -3.99 47.05
N LEU A 807 -4.71 -3.12 47.80
CA LEU A 807 -5.39 -1.92 47.30
C LEU A 807 -4.60 -0.63 47.57
N GLY A 808 -3.40 -0.73 48.16
CA GLY A 808 -2.62 0.42 48.60
C GLY A 808 -3.04 0.95 49.97
N SER A 809 -2.67 2.20 50.28
CA SER A 809 -2.98 2.85 51.54
C SER A 809 -3.50 4.27 51.35
N LEU A 810 -4.49 4.68 52.15
CA LEU A 810 -5.08 6.02 52.13
C LEU A 810 -4.89 6.68 53.51
N SER A 811 -4.27 7.86 53.54
CA SER A 811 -4.15 8.65 54.76
C SER A 811 -5.44 9.41 55.09
N ALA A 812 -5.59 9.83 56.35
CA ALA A 812 -6.74 10.62 56.79
C ALA A 812 -6.84 12.01 56.10
N THR A 813 -5.77 12.47 55.45
CA THR A 813 -5.72 13.75 54.72
C THR A 813 -5.87 13.56 53.21
N GLY A 814 -6.29 12.40 52.73
CA GLY A 814 -6.54 12.16 51.31
C GLY A 814 -5.31 11.83 50.45
N LEU A 815 -4.14 11.60 51.06
CA LEU A 815 -2.97 11.06 50.32
C LEU A 815 -3.17 9.56 50.09
N TYR A 816 -3.41 9.16 48.84
CA TYR A 816 -3.45 7.76 48.41
C TYR A 816 -2.06 7.31 47.96
N THR A 817 -1.65 6.09 48.29
CA THR A 817 -0.40 5.47 47.82
C THR A 817 -0.72 4.12 47.19
N ALA A 818 -0.34 3.96 45.93
CA ALA A 818 -0.54 2.74 45.16
C ALA A 818 0.20 1.55 45.81
N PRO A 819 -0.35 0.32 45.74
CA PRO A 819 0.35 -0.87 46.19
C PRO A 819 1.63 -1.10 45.37
N ALA A 820 2.58 -1.86 45.91
CA ALA A 820 3.77 -2.27 45.16
C ALA A 820 3.45 -3.23 44.00
N LEU A 821 2.31 -3.94 44.08
CA LEU A 821 1.77 -4.79 43.01
C LEU A 821 0.24 -4.68 43.04
N ALA A 822 -0.33 -4.02 42.03
CA ALA A 822 -1.78 -3.87 41.92
C ALA A 822 -2.43 -5.16 41.42
N LYS A 823 -3.46 -5.66 42.12
CA LYS A 823 -4.30 -6.79 41.68
C LYS A 823 -5.58 -6.34 40.94
N THR A 824 -5.78 -5.03 40.82
CA THR A 824 -6.93 -4.38 40.18
C THR A 824 -6.41 -3.27 39.27
N THR A 825 -7.16 -2.93 38.22
CA THR A 825 -6.82 -1.87 37.25
C THR A 825 -7.12 -0.46 37.77
N CYS A 826 -7.95 -0.34 38.81
CA CYS A 826 -8.24 0.93 39.48
C CYS A 826 -8.76 0.71 40.91
N VAL A 827 -8.75 1.79 41.70
CA VAL A 827 -9.44 1.87 42.99
C VAL A 827 -10.44 3.04 43.01
N ALA A 828 -11.60 2.83 43.63
CA ALA A 828 -12.57 3.89 43.86
C ALA A 828 -12.43 4.42 45.29
N ILE A 829 -12.28 5.73 45.45
CA ILE A 829 -12.10 6.40 46.73
C ILE A 829 -13.27 7.35 46.96
N MET A 830 -13.85 7.28 48.14
CA MET A 830 -14.99 8.10 48.53
C MET A 830 -14.60 9.07 49.64
N PHE A 831 -15.07 10.31 49.54
CA PHE A 831 -15.05 11.30 50.60
C PHE A 831 -16.47 11.53 51.11
N MET A 832 -16.62 11.66 52.42
CA MET A 832 -17.89 11.92 53.08
C MET A 832 -17.71 12.87 54.26
N THR A 833 -18.69 13.75 54.44
CA THR A 833 -18.79 14.56 55.66
C THR A 833 -19.33 13.73 56.83
N THR A 834 -18.96 14.10 58.05
CA THR A 834 -19.40 13.44 59.30
C THR A 834 -20.92 13.39 59.51
N SER A 835 -21.67 14.32 58.90
CA SER A 835 -23.15 14.29 58.86
C SER A 835 -23.70 13.19 57.94
N GLY A 836 -22.87 12.65 57.04
CA GLY A 836 -23.25 11.71 55.99
C GLY A 836 -24.13 12.32 54.90
N SER A 837 -24.32 13.65 54.91
CA SER A 837 -25.18 14.37 53.97
C SER A 837 -24.46 14.69 52.66
N ASP A 838 -23.16 14.99 52.75
CA ASP A 838 -22.34 15.32 51.57
C ASP A 838 -21.30 14.24 51.31
N PHE A 839 -21.21 13.83 50.05
CA PHE A 839 -20.25 12.84 49.61
C PHE A 839 -19.80 13.10 48.17
N GLY A 840 -18.64 12.53 47.81
CA GLY A 840 -18.15 12.49 46.44
C GLY A 840 -17.16 11.35 46.29
N TYR A 841 -16.81 11.01 45.06
CA TYR A 841 -15.89 9.92 44.78
C TYR A 841 -14.97 10.25 43.61
N THR A 842 -13.85 9.56 43.55
CA THR A 842 -12.95 9.56 42.41
C THR A 842 -12.43 8.15 42.15
N VAL A 843 -11.86 7.95 40.97
CA VAL A 843 -11.29 6.69 40.52
C VAL A 843 -9.82 6.90 40.23
N ILE A 844 -8.98 6.13 40.90
CA ILE A 844 -7.53 6.17 40.67
C ILE A 844 -7.15 4.96 39.83
N PRO A 845 -6.85 5.14 38.54
CA PRO A 845 -6.24 4.09 37.72
C PRO A 845 -4.90 3.66 38.32
N LEU A 846 -4.62 2.35 38.29
CA LEU A 846 -3.38 1.78 38.82
C LEU A 846 -2.59 1.12 37.70
N LEU A 847 -1.29 1.36 37.67
CA LEU A 847 -0.39 0.64 36.79
C LEU A 847 -0.04 -0.75 37.37
N PRO A 848 0.08 -1.77 36.52
CA PRO A 848 0.41 -3.13 36.94
C PRO A 848 1.89 -3.33 37.33
N GLY A 849 2.81 -2.36 37.09
CA GLY A 849 4.27 -2.54 37.25
C GLY A 849 5.11 -1.29 37.61
N LYS A 850 6.26 -1.57 38.26
CA LYS A 850 7.34 -0.74 38.90
C LYS A 850 7.05 0.07 40.17
N THR A 851 7.72 -0.26 41.29
CA THR A 851 7.88 0.65 42.44
C THR A 851 8.70 1.87 42.05
N ALA A 852 8.18 3.08 42.28
CA ALA A 852 8.95 4.32 42.18
C ALA A 852 10.30 4.18 42.94
N ALA A 853 11.41 4.46 42.26
CA ALA A 853 12.76 4.38 42.81
C ALA A 853 13.11 5.60 43.67
#